data_AF-K1PN12-F1
#
_entry.id   AF-K1PN12-F1
#
_cell.length_a   1.000
_cell.length_b   1.000
_cell.length_c   1.000
_cell.angle_alpha   90.00
_cell.angle_beta   90.00
_cell.angle_gamma   90.00
#
_symmetry.space_group_name_H-M   'P 1'
#
loop_
_entity.id
_entity.type
_entity.pdbx_description
1 polymer ?
#
loop_
_entity_poly.entity_id
_entity_poly.type
_entity_poly.pdbx_seq_one_letter_code
_entity_poly.pdbx_strand_id
1 'polypeptide(L)'
;MLFLQGCKDTHYGANCSQRCSDNCLGHICNNDTGYCTNGCKIGFYGNMCNGRCTTCPAACNRSSGICLGDCPEGQYGDACDRTCNQGCKNGCMKDTGICKACNNGMYGDVCTDECSRCQAQCDKNTGECIGDCPVGWFGVFCNKECSQRCADRCSKDNGICNSCVVKNFGINCDKNCSDGCATDCDRNNGSCSCSPNWQGETCSEVKKRSASQTEFPVTEVGAGVGAFLIIVIVVIIAVVVLIRTRKSKESKYASSVLFHKSATDLDENKGYTNLGGITVAIEDPDEEPQIEKPEECVYYNNLSVAKDIPVSDLLNIITTKQAKENEGFQKEFKSLPYGERFPCEVAKSAGNIPKNRFKTTFPYDHSRVVLESSKEFNSDYINANYIENMDGKREFIASQGPRVNTVVDHWRMIWQEHVNYIVMLTNLIEGPKVKCHQYWPEAGKEMDVDPFSLTLLEEKVYAYFVVRKMAVRKKKVTGSRTVVQFHYTHWPDHGTPDPLNLVDFLRQFRHKIKPSHHPILVHCSAGIGRTGTFIALDVLSRYGKVKGKINIIEYVKAMRKDRMTMIQNVDQYVFLYHALYEFFRRSGQFVRKEDFLSEFANLNKAETKKQLSDEFNELTSLKPKYEAKDYKSGKKHQKLNASKSVLPVEKYLVYLTSHIAGRDTYYNAINVSSFAQAEELISAQFPVAGAAIDLVRLLIDEDCSFLVSLNPMSEVKEDDILGVEILECMSWSSSQTVPADKSILINFIKQFCLDRRSHPDGRVAVLSKDGAVGCGVFCAVYNAVQQIQQDAEVDMFTIVRQLQVRRPEMISTVEEYELCYDAVHQFLASDSVYANT
;
A
#
# COMPACT_ATOMS: atom_id res chain seq x y z
N MET A 1 -74.73 25.22 23.93
CA MET A 1 -73.59 25.24 22.99
C MET A 1 -73.49 26.65 22.42
N LEU A 2 -72.58 27.46 22.95
CA LEU A 2 -72.17 28.73 22.32
C LEU A 2 -71.04 28.37 21.35
N PHE A 3 -71.25 28.60 20.06
CA PHE A 3 -70.20 28.45 19.05
C PHE A 3 -69.13 29.51 19.30
N LEU A 4 -67.90 29.08 19.58
CA LEU A 4 -66.70 29.92 19.59
C LEU A 4 -66.48 30.45 18.17
N GLN A 5 -66.73 31.74 17.98
CA GLN A 5 -66.36 32.45 16.77
C GLN A 5 -64.83 32.62 16.79
N GLY A 6 -64.12 31.98 15.86
CA GLY A 6 -62.67 32.11 15.74
C GLY A 6 -62.23 33.55 15.47
N CYS A 7 -60.95 33.86 15.72
CA CYS A 7 -60.41 35.19 15.45
C CYS A 7 -60.54 35.59 13.98
N LYS A 8 -60.67 36.89 13.73
CA LYS A 8 -60.48 37.43 12.38
C LYS A 8 -59.04 37.17 11.97
N ASP A 9 -58.80 36.85 10.71
CA ASP A 9 -57.49 36.51 10.12
C ASP A 9 -56.35 37.50 10.39
N THR A 10 -56.66 38.71 10.88
CA THR A 10 -55.71 39.76 11.25
C THR A 10 -55.29 39.77 12.73
N HIS A 11 -55.85 38.87 13.55
CA HIS A 11 -55.61 38.81 14.99
C HIS A 11 -55.46 37.37 15.48
N TYR A 12 -54.66 37.15 16.52
CA TYR A 12 -54.37 35.84 17.08
C TYR A 12 -54.28 35.87 18.63
N GLY A 13 -54.18 34.69 19.23
CA GLY A 13 -54.01 34.49 20.67
C GLY A 13 -55.32 34.53 21.45
N ALA A 14 -55.24 34.39 22.78
CA ALA A 14 -56.41 34.34 23.65
C ALA A 14 -57.28 35.59 23.48
N ASN A 15 -58.57 35.38 23.16
CA ASN A 15 -59.56 36.41 22.85
C ASN A 15 -59.18 37.34 21.68
N CYS A 16 -58.31 36.90 20.76
CA CYS A 16 -57.91 37.68 19.57
C CYS A 16 -57.29 39.04 19.92
N SER A 17 -56.61 39.11 21.07
CA SER A 17 -56.07 40.34 21.63
C SER A 17 -54.79 40.84 20.95
N GLN A 18 -54.14 39.99 20.14
CA GLN A 18 -52.88 40.31 19.47
C GLN A 18 -53.10 40.48 17.97
N ARG A 19 -52.45 41.47 17.37
CA ARG A 19 -52.50 41.70 15.92
C ARG A 19 -51.43 40.88 15.22
N CYS A 20 -51.78 40.28 14.09
CA CYS A 20 -50.80 39.68 13.18
C CYS A 20 -49.73 40.72 12.79
N SER A 21 -48.49 40.26 12.60
CA SER A 21 -47.37 41.13 12.20
C SER A 21 -47.71 41.92 10.95
N ASP A 22 -47.38 43.20 10.93
CA ASP A 22 -47.56 44.05 9.74
C ASP A 22 -46.74 43.57 8.54
N ASN A 23 -45.78 42.68 8.77
CA ASN A 23 -44.94 42.09 7.75
C ASN A 23 -45.47 40.74 7.24
N CYS A 24 -46.59 40.23 7.77
CA CYS A 24 -47.31 39.11 7.15
C CYS A 24 -47.91 39.55 5.80
N LEU A 25 -47.87 38.70 4.78
CA LEU A 25 -48.57 38.93 3.52
C LEU A 25 -50.08 39.01 3.76
N GLY A 26 -50.67 40.15 3.40
CA GLY A 26 -52.10 40.43 3.63
C GLY A 26 -52.49 40.68 5.09
N HIS A 27 -51.52 40.83 6.01
CA HIS A 27 -51.75 40.89 7.47
C HIS A 27 -52.45 39.63 8.03
N ILE A 28 -52.34 38.49 7.35
CA ILE A 28 -52.99 37.24 7.72
C ILE A 28 -52.02 36.34 8.50
N CYS A 29 -52.46 35.82 9.64
CA CYS A 29 -51.71 34.86 10.43
C CYS A 29 -52.61 33.79 11.07
N ASN A 30 -52.01 32.71 11.55
CA ASN A 30 -52.71 31.66 12.26
C ASN A 30 -53.30 32.20 13.58
N ASN A 31 -54.59 31.96 13.80
CA ASN A 31 -55.36 32.52 14.91
C ASN A 31 -54.88 32.06 16.32
N ASP A 32 -54.13 30.96 16.40
CA ASP A 32 -53.61 30.43 17.67
C ASP A 32 -52.14 30.82 17.89
N THR A 33 -51.31 30.69 16.85
CA THR A 33 -49.84 30.82 16.97
C THR A 33 -49.29 32.16 16.50
N GLY A 34 -50.06 32.97 15.77
CA GLY A 34 -49.60 34.22 15.17
C GLY A 34 -48.69 34.06 13.97
N TYR A 35 -48.52 32.83 13.47
CA TYR A 35 -47.62 32.55 12.34
C TYR A 35 -48.22 33.03 11.04
N CYS A 36 -47.45 33.78 10.25
CA CYS A 36 -47.92 34.32 8.97
C CYS A 36 -48.12 33.18 7.97
N THR A 37 -49.37 32.73 7.78
CA THR A 37 -49.72 31.54 6.97
C THR A 37 -49.49 31.76 5.47
N ASN A 38 -49.59 33.01 5.02
CA ASN A 38 -49.31 33.40 3.63
C ASN A 38 -47.84 33.83 3.40
N GLY A 39 -46.98 33.63 4.41
CA GLY A 39 -45.57 34.02 4.37
C GLY A 39 -45.33 35.51 4.62
N CYS A 40 -44.07 35.92 4.47
CA CYS A 40 -43.60 37.28 4.77
C CYS A 40 -43.58 38.20 3.55
N LYS A 41 -43.84 39.49 3.77
CA LYS A 41 -43.54 40.57 2.81
C LYS A 41 -42.05 40.53 2.44
N ILE A 42 -41.72 40.95 1.21
CA ILE A 42 -40.35 40.96 0.69
C ILE A 42 -39.44 41.76 1.64
N GLY A 43 -38.28 41.20 1.99
CA GLY A 43 -37.34 41.78 2.94
C GLY A 43 -37.50 41.30 4.39
N PHE A 44 -38.46 40.41 4.66
CA PHE A 44 -38.70 39.85 5.99
C PHE A 44 -38.71 38.32 6.00
N TYR A 45 -38.36 37.72 7.15
CA TYR A 45 -38.32 36.27 7.33
C TYR A 45 -38.68 35.82 8.75
N GLY A 46 -38.90 34.51 8.91
CA GLY A 46 -39.27 33.85 10.15
C GLY A 46 -40.79 33.66 10.30
N ASN A 47 -41.22 32.77 11.20
CA ASN A 47 -42.61 32.35 11.31
C ASN A 47 -43.62 33.48 11.57
N MET A 48 -43.17 34.57 12.23
CA MET A 48 -43.96 35.79 12.47
C MET A 48 -43.47 36.99 11.65
N CYS A 49 -42.57 36.79 10.68
CA CYS A 49 -42.03 37.82 9.78
C CYS A 49 -41.40 39.03 10.48
N ASN A 50 -40.76 38.80 11.62
CA ASN A 50 -40.10 39.84 12.40
C ASN A 50 -38.60 39.99 12.06
N GLY A 51 -37.98 39.01 11.42
CA GLY A 51 -36.59 39.10 10.95
C GLY A 51 -36.49 39.95 9.69
N ARG A 52 -35.44 40.76 9.55
CA ARG A 52 -35.19 41.62 8.38
C ARG A 52 -33.99 41.14 7.56
N CYS A 53 -34.13 41.02 6.24
CA CYS A 53 -33.06 40.67 5.30
C CYS A 53 -32.13 41.89 5.02
N THR A 54 -31.47 42.44 6.04
CA THR A 54 -30.77 43.74 5.93
C THR A 54 -29.46 43.73 5.13
N THR A 55 -28.77 42.60 5.06
CA THR A 55 -27.45 42.43 4.44
C THR A 55 -27.49 41.68 3.11
N CYS A 56 -28.69 41.27 2.65
CA CYS A 56 -28.84 40.51 1.42
C CYS A 56 -29.04 41.45 0.21
N PRO A 57 -28.26 41.31 -0.88
CA PRO A 57 -28.35 42.20 -2.04
C PRO A 57 -29.65 42.05 -2.87
N ALA A 58 -30.37 40.93 -2.74
CA ALA A 58 -31.62 40.68 -3.48
C ALA A 58 -32.81 40.37 -2.55
N ALA A 59 -32.82 39.20 -1.91
CA ALA A 59 -33.84 38.77 -0.97
C ALA A 59 -33.27 37.69 -0.05
N CYS A 60 -33.99 37.32 1.02
CA CYS A 60 -33.62 36.18 1.85
C CYS A 60 -34.74 35.14 1.92
N ASN A 61 -34.36 33.89 2.21
CA ASN A 61 -35.28 32.80 2.40
C ASN A 61 -36.27 33.17 3.50
N ARG A 62 -37.56 33.07 3.19
CA ARG A 62 -38.65 33.56 4.04
C ARG A 62 -38.77 32.80 5.37
N SER A 63 -38.23 31.59 5.46
CA SER A 63 -38.26 30.77 6.68
C SER A 63 -36.94 30.84 7.44
N SER A 64 -35.81 30.76 6.76
CA SER A 64 -34.48 30.65 7.41
C SER A 64 -33.69 31.96 7.49
N GLY A 65 -34.05 32.99 6.72
CA GLY A 65 -33.31 34.26 6.67
C GLY A 65 -32.04 34.24 5.85
N ILE A 66 -31.72 33.10 5.21
CA ILE A 66 -30.52 32.92 4.39
C ILE A 66 -30.63 33.76 3.11
N CYS A 67 -29.62 34.57 2.80
CA CYS A 67 -29.59 35.38 1.58
C CYS A 67 -29.68 34.51 0.32
N LEU A 68 -30.56 34.89 -0.60
CA LEU A 68 -30.74 34.27 -1.90
C LEU A 68 -29.79 34.94 -2.90
N GLY A 69 -28.92 34.15 -3.55
CA GLY A 69 -27.87 34.64 -4.44
C GLY A 69 -26.53 34.90 -3.75
N ASP A 70 -25.55 35.41 -4.49
CA ASP A 70 -24.21 35.71 -3.98
C ASP A 70 -24.20 36.89 -2.98
N CYS A 71 -23.23 36.88 -2.07
CA CYS A 71 -22.98 38.02 -1.20
C CYS A 71 -22.31 39.17 -1.95
N PRO A 72 -22.45 40.42 -1.46
CA PRO A 72 -21.67 41.54 -1.96
C PRO A 72 -20.17 41.22 -1.95
N GLU A 73 -19.42 41.78 -2.91
CA GLU A 73 -17.99 41.52 -3.02
C GLU A 73 -17.26 41.88 -1.71
N GLY A 74 -16.50 40.93 -1.17
CA GLY A 74 -15.84 41.09 0.13
C GLY A 74 -16.67 40.64 1.34
N GLN A 75 -17.87 40.07 1.13
CA GLN A 75 -18.70 39.50 2.20
C GLN A 75 -19.02 38.02 1.98
N TYR A 76 -19.28 37.30 3.08
CA TYR A 76 -19.64 35.90 3.08
C TYR A 76 -20.49 35.53 4.31
N GLY A 77 -21.00 34.30 4.34
CA GLY A 77 -21.92 33.77 5.33
C GLY A 77 -23.36 33.71 4.83
N ASP A 78 -24.19 32.91 5.51
CA ASP A 78 -25.60 32.71 5.18
C ASP A 78 -26.41 34.03 5.14
N ALA A 79 -25.99 35.02 5.93
CA ALA A 79 -26.56 36.36 5.98
C ALA A 79 -25.67 37.43 5.31
N CYS A 80 -24.56 37.06 4.65
CA CYS A 80 -23.59 38.00 4.08
C CYS A 80 -23.05 39.05 5.08
N ASP A 81 -22.96 38.69 6.35
CA ASP A 81 -22.60 39.58 7.46
C ASP A 81 -21.11 39.49 7.85
N ARG A 82 -20.36 38.54 7.27
CA ARG A 82 -18.93 38.35 7.54
C ARG A 82 -18.10 38.95 6.42
N THR A 83 -16.92 39.48 6.74
CA THR A 83 -16.02 40.11 5.77
C THR A 83 -14.88 39.16 5.39
N CYS A 84 -14.58 39.09 4.11
CA CYS A 84 -13.43 38.36 3.59
C CYS A 84 -12.12 38.91 4.17
N ASN A 85 -11.08 38.08 4.26
CA ASN A 85 -9.76 38.53 4.68
C ASN A 85 -9.23 39.63 3.72
N GLN A 86 -8.51 40.62 4.25
CA GLN A 86 -7.87 41.68 3.46
C GLN A 86 -6.83 41.15 2.46
N GLY A 87 -6.26 39.97 2.73
CA GLY A 87 -5.39 39.24 1.82
C GLY A 87 -6.11 38.66 0.60
N CYS A 88 -7.45 38.59 0.60
CA CYS A 88 -8.23 38.09 -0.53
C CYS A 88 -8.23 39.10 -1.68
N LYS A 89 -7.86 38.61 -2.86
CA LYS A 89 -8.04 39.31 -4.14
C LYS A 89 -9.36 38.86 -4.77
N ASN A 90 -10.20 39.83 -5.13
CA ASN A 90 -11.55 39.63 -5.72
C ASN A 90 -12.55 38.90 -4.81
N GLY A 91 -12.44 39.11 -3.49
CA GLY A 91 -13.37 38.58 -2.49
C GLY A 91 -13.16 37.10 -2.15
N CYS A 92 -14.14 36.52 -1.47
CA CYS A 92 -14.13 35.16 -0.95
C CYS A 92 -15.43 34.41 -1.28
N MET A 93 -15.43 33.09 -1.11
CA MET A 93 -16.59 32.24 -1.33
C MET A 93 -17.65 32.51 -0.27
N LYS A 94 -18.92 32.61 -0.72
CA LYS A 94 -20.07 32.92 0.14
C LYS A 94 -20.20 31.98 1.33
N ASP A 95 -20.04 30.67 1.16
CA ASP A 95 -20.37 29.73 2.24
C ASP A 95 -19.19 29.48 3.18
N THR A 96 -17.96 29.63 2.69
CA THR A 96 -16.74 29.18 3.39
C THR A 96 -15.82 30.31 3.83
N GLY A 97 -15.92 31.51 3.23
CA GLY A 97 -14.98 32.61 3.48
C GLY A 97 -13.59 32.42 2.87
N ILE A 98 -13.40 31.35 2.11
CA ILE A 98 -12.15 31.05 1.41
C ILE A 98 -11.93 32.09 0.31
N CYS A 99 -10.79 32.76 0.31
CA CYS A 99 -10.45 33.78 -0.68
C CYS A 99 -10.53 33.18 -2.09
N LYS A 100 -11.02 33.91 -3.09
CA LYS A 100 -11.01 33.42 -4.48
C LYS A 100 -9.59 33.40 -5.03
N ALA A 101 -8.82 34.45 -4.78
CA ALA A 101 -7.38 34.53 -5.00
C ALA A 101 -6.70 35.27 -3.84
N CYS A 102 -5.37 35.21 -3.77
CA CYS A 102 -4.59 36.00 -2.82
C CYS A 102 -3.97 37.23 -3.49
N ASN A 103 -3.73 38.27 -2.69
CA ASN A 103 -2.86 39.37 -3.08
C ASN A 103 -1.44 38.85 -3.33
N ASN A 104 -0.69 39.54 -4.20
CA ASN A 104 0.68 39.13 -4.55
C ASN A 104 1.53 39.00 -3.28
N GLY A 105 2.31 37.92 -3.20
CA GLY A 105 3.14 37.62 -2.05
C GLY A 105 2.42 36.93 -0.90
N MET A 106 1.15 36.53 -1.04
CA MET A 106 0.43 35.78 0.00
C MET A 106 -0.23 34.49 -0.53
N TYR A 107 -0.42 33.52 0.36
CA TYR A 107 -1.05 32.23 0.10
C TYR A 107 -1.83 31.72 1.34
N GLY A 108 -2.52 30.59 1.18
CA GLY A 108 -3.44 29.98 2.14
C GLY A 108 -4.91 30.22 1.79
N ASP A 109 -5.80 29.40 2.35
CA ASP A 109 -7.25 29.44 2.08
C ASP A 109 -7.88 30.80 2.36
N VAL A 110 -7.32 31.55 3.31
CA VAL A 110 -7.72 32.92 3.65
C VAL A 110 -6.60 33.94 3.44
N CYS A 111 -5.55 33.58 2.68
CA CYS A 111 -4.46 34.46 2.27
C CYS A 111 -3.75 35.17 3.43
N THR A 112 -3.32 34.42 4.44
CA THR A 112 -2.61 34.93 5.62
C THR A 112 -1.12 34.65 5.63
N ASP A 113 -0.67 33.71 4.81
CA ASP A 113 0.72 33.26 4.81
C ASP A 113 1.52 33.99 3.73
N GLU A 114 2.76 34.39 4.02
CA GLU A 114 3.61 35.13 3.09
C GLU A 114 4.43 34.18 2.21
N CYS A 115 4.47 34.43 0.91
CA CYS A 115 5.35 33.74 -0.01
C CYS A 115 6.82 33.87 0.45
N SER A 116 7.61 32.82 0.20
CA SER A 116 9.07 32.84 0.43
C SER A 116 9.80 33.77 -0.55
N ARG A 117 11.07 33.51 -0.91
CA ARG A 117 11.87 34.36 -1.83
C ARG A 117 11.46 34.29 -3.30
N CYS A 118 10.21 33.93 -3.57
CA CYS A 118 9.62 33.97 -4.89
C CYS A 118 9.63 35.43 -5.36
N GLN A 119 9.81 35.71 -6.66
CA GLN A 119 9.70 37.07 -7.22
C GLN A 119 8.23 37.55 -7.19
N ALA A 120 7.65 37.64 -5.99
CA ALA A 120 6.29 38.04 -5.62
C ALA A 120 5.12 37.13 -6.03
N GLN A 121 5.36 35.93 -6.58
CA GLN A 121 4.28 34.99 -6.92
C GLN A 121 4.57 33.57 -6.41
N CYS A 122 3.68 33.08 -5.53
CA CYS A 122 3.62 31.71 -5.11
C CYS A 122 2.21 31.16 -5.27
N ASP A 123 2.09 29.83 -5.34
CA ASP A 123 0.81 29.15 -5.44
C ASP A 123 -0.05 29.47 -4.22
N LYS A 124 -1.31 29.81 -4.50
CA LYS A 124 -2.27 30.28 -3.51
C LYS A 124 -2.57 29.25 -2.43
N ASN A 125 -2.47 27.95 -2.71
CA ASN A 125 -2.81 26.90 -1.75
C ASN A 125 -1.57 26.28 -1.10
N THR A 126 -0.47 26.15 -1.85
CA THR A 126 0.74 25.44 -1.38
C THR A 126 1.86 26.36 -0.94
N GLY A 127 1.87 27.62 -1.37
CA GLY A 127 2.96 28.58 -1.11
C GLY A 127 4.21 28.34 -1.97
N GLU A 128 4.15 27.41 -2.93
CA GLU A 128 5.27 27.10 -3.83
C GLU A 128 5.52 28.23 -4.83
N CYS A 129 6.78 28.60 -5.05
CA CYS A 129 7.12 29.68 -5.97
C CYS A 129 6.74 29.32 -7.41
N ILE A 130 5.97 30.20 -8.05
CA ILE A 130 5.59 30.09 -9.46
C ILE A 130 6.73 30.70 -10.30
N GLY A 131 7.30 29.91 -11.22
CA GLY A 131 8.45 30.32 -12.05
C GLY A 131 9.81 30.03 -11.41
N ASP A 132 10.88 30.55 -12.00
CA ASP A 132 12.25 30.28 -11.56
C ASP A 132 12.62 31.00 -10.26
N CYS A 133 13.52 30.39 -9.50
CA CYS A 133 14.11 31.05 -8.34
C CYS A 133 15.04 32.20 -8.74
N PRO A 134 15.23 33.20 -7.85
CA PRO A 134 16.30 34.17 -7.98
C PRO A 134 17.66 33.48 -8.16
N VAL A 135 18.57 34.13 -8.88
CA VAL A 135 19.93 33.60 -9.12
C VAL A 135 20.59 33.24 -7.78
N GLY A 136 21.16 32.04 -7.71
CA GLY A 136 21.80 31.51 -6.51
C GLY A 136 20.84 30.78 -5.55
N TRP A 137 19.55 30.66 -5.87
CA TRP A 137 18.57 29.96 -5.05
C TRP A 137 17.87 28.84 -5.80
N PHE A 138 17.48 27.78 -5.09
CA PHE A 138 16.72 26.66 -5.61
C PHE A 138 15.77 26.08 -4.55
N GLY A 139 14.98 25.09 -4.95
CA GLY A 139 13.90 24.48 -4.17
C GLY A 139 12.54 25.05 -4.57
N VAL A 140 11.48 24.28 -4.31
CA VAL A 140 10.09 24.67 -4.64
C VAL A 140 9.63 25.96 -3.95
N PHE A 141 10.29 26.35 -2.85
CA PHE A 141 10.08 27.62 -2.12
C PHE A 141 11.22 28.65 -2.32
N CYS A 142 12.20 28.37 -3.20
CA CYS A 142 13.38 29.21 -3.44
C CYS A 142 14.15 29.60 -2.16
N ASN A 143 14.27 28.66 -1.23
CA ASN A 143 14.86 28.88 0.09
C ASN A 143 16.18 28.13 0.32
N LYS A 144 16.73 27.46 -0.69
CA LYS A 144 18.03 26.77 -0.64
C LYS A 144 19.05 27.48 -1.53
N GLU A 145 20.32 27.51 -1.12
CA GLU A 145 21.38 28.21 -1.85
C GLU A 145 22.13 27.27 -2.82
N CYS A 146 22.32 27.71 -4.06
CA CYS A 146 23.17 27.02 -5.04
C CYS A 146 24.64 26.96 -4.56
N SER A 147 25.39 25.96 -5.03
CA SER A 147 26.85 25.91 -4.86
C SER A 147 27.50 27.18 -5.41
N GLN A 148 28.42 27.79 -4.65
CA GLN A 148 29.18 28.98 -5.09
C GLN A 148 30.09 28.71 -6.30
N ARG A 149 30.26 27.44 -6.69
CA ARG A 149 31.04 27.01 -7.86
C ARG A 149 30.18 26.75 -9.10
N CYS A 150 28.88 27.02 -9.02
CA CYS A 150 28.04 27.15 -10.21
C CYS A 150 28.36 28.49 -10.90
N ALA A 151 28.61 28.47 -12.21
CA ALA A 151 28.96 29.71 -12.93
C ALA A 151 27.78 30.68 -13.10
N ASP A 152 26.56 30.17 -13.32
CA ASP A 152 25.38 30.99 -13.61
C ASP A 152 24.17 30.71 -12.68
N ARG A 153 23.58 29.52 -12.80
CA ARG A 153 22.38 29.08 -12.05
C ARG A 153 22.49 27.61 -11.70
N CYS A 154 21.78 27.20 -10.65
CA CYS A 154 21.50 25.80 -10.40
C CYS A 154 20.03 25.50 -10.66
N SER A 155 19.74 24.26 -11.03
CA SER A 155 18.40 23.75 -11.32
C SER A 155 17.48 23.96 -10.12
N LYS A 156 16.29 24.53 -10.36
CA LYS A 156 15.30 24.84 -9.34
C LYS A 156 14.92 23.60 -8.51
N ASP A 157 14.81 22.43 -9.14
CA ASP A 157 14.23 21.25 -8.50
C ASP A 157 15.24 20.48 -7.65
N ASN A 158 16.51 20.47 -8.06
CA ASN A 158 17.52 19.58 -7.47
C ASN A 158 18.86 20.26 -7.15
N GLY A 159 19.02 21.56 -7.43
CA GLY A 159 20.21 22.33 -7.07
C GLY A 159 21.45 22.00 -7.90
N ILE A 160 21.31 21.21 -8.97
CA ILE A 160 22.39 20.82 -9.88
C ILE A 160 22.86 22.06 -10.64
N CYS A 161 24.14 22.39 -10.58
CA CYS A 161 24.70 23.52 -11.32
C CYS A 161 24.52 23.33 -12.83
N ASN A 162 24.02 24.33 -13.57
CA ASN A 162 23.89 24.23 -15.03
C ASN A 162 25.25 24.27 -15.74
N SER A 163 26.21 24.97 -15.15
CA SER A 163 27.57 25.17 -15.64
C SER A 163 28.50 25.27 -14.43
N CYS A 164 29.73 24.76 -14.57
CA CYS A 164 30.76 24.91 -13.55
C CYS A 164 31.66 26.09 -13.87
N VAL A 165 32.17 26.74 -12.83
CA VAL A 165 33.30 27.66 -12.98
C VAL A 165 34.49 26.88 -13.55
N VAL A 166 35.32 27.57 -14.34
CA VAL A 166 36.53 27.04 -15.00
C VAL A 166 37.36 26.20 -14.01
N LYS A 167 37.84 25.04 -14.47
CA LYS A 167 38.55 24.00 -13.70
C LYS A 167 37.75 23.27 -12.62
N ASN A 168 36.42 23.27 -12.69
CA ASN A 168 35.56 22.44 -11.83
C ASN A 168 34.67 21.49 -12.63
N PHE A 169 34.40 20.32 -12.06
CA PHE A 169 33.50 19.30 -12.62
C PHE A 169 32.69 18.60 -11.52
N GLY A 170 31.71 17.79 -11.93
CA GLY A 170 30.71 17.18 -11.07
C GLY A 170 29.36 17.89 -11.16
N ILE A 171 28.29 17.18 -10.79
CA ILE A 171 26.91 17.69 -10.88
C ILE A 171 26.68 18.99 -10.09
N ASN A 172 27.48 19.24 -9.06
CA ASN A 172 27.46 20.46 -8.25
C ASN A 172 28.78 21.25 -8.31
N CYS A 173 29.65 20.95 -9.28
CA CYS A 173 30.94 21.62 -9.50
C CYS A 173 31.86 21.59 -8.27
N ASP A 174 31.75 20.53 -7.49
CA ASP A 174 32.43 20.30 -6.22
C ASP A 174 33.84 19.72 -6.40
N LYS A 175 34.14 19.16 -7.57
CA LYS A 175 35.45 18.56 -7.89
C LYS A 175 36.28 19.51 -8.74
N ASN A 176 37.60 19.44 -8.60
CA ASN A 176 38.55 20.22 -9.40
C ASN A 176 39.12 19.36 -10.53
N CYS A 177 39.25 19.93 -11.73
CA CYS A 177 39.98 19.30 -12.83
C CYS A 177 41.45 19.04 -12.43
N SER A 178 42.06 18.00 -13.00
CA SER A 178 43.50 17.75 -12.82
C SER A 178 44.34 18.90 -13.35
N ASP A 179 45.45 19.21 -12.67
CA ASP A 179 46.45 20.17 -13.14
C ASP A 179 47.13 19.73 -14.44
N GLY A 180 47.03 18.44 -14.78
CA GLY A 180 47.50 17.89 -16.06
C GLY A 180 46.61 18.20 -17.26
N CYS A 181 45.42 18.77 -17.07
CA CYS A 181 44.52 19.16 -18.17
C CYS A 181 45.04 20.40 -18.90
N ALA A 182 45.16 20.34 -20.22
CA ALA A 182 45.58 21.48 -21.06
C ALA A 182 44.50 22.57 -21.19
N THR A 183 43.23 22.17 -21.07
CA THR A 183 42.03 23.02 -21.10
C THR A 183 41.10 22.66 -19.93
N ASP A 184 39.91 23.25 -19.87
CA ASP A 184 38.87 22.76 -18.96
C ASP A 184 38.58 21.28 -19.18
N CYS A 185 38.23 20.60 -18.08
CA CYS A 185 37.84 19.20 -18.10
C CYS A 185 36.33 19.04 -18.27
N ASP A 186 35.92 17.90 -18.80
CA ASP A 186 34.53 17.54 -19.01
C ASP A 186 33.76 17.62 -17.68
N ARG A 187 32.63 18.32 -17.73
CA ARG A 187 31.84 18.64 -16.55
C ARG A 187 31.30 17.40 -15.82
N ASN A 188 31.09 16.28 -16.50
CA ASN A 188 30.47 15.10 -15.90
C ASN A 188 31.49 14.11 -15.35
N ASN A 189 32.58 13.88 -16.08
CA ASN A 189 33.55 12.84 -15.74
C ASN A 189 34.98 13.35 -15.48
N GLY A 190 35.25 14.65 -15.68
CA GLY A 190 36.55 15.26 -15.43
C GLY A 190 37.61 14.89 -16.46
N SER A 191 37.21 14.29 -17.59
CA SER A 191 38.11 13.93 -18.68
C SER A 191 38.61 15.16 -19.43
N CYS A 192 39.85 15.13 -19.92
CA CYS A 192 40.43 16.29 -20.59
C CYS A 192 41.58 15.88 -21.50
N SER A 193 41.99 16.79 -22.39
CA SER A 193 43.21 16.59 -23.16
C SER A 193 44.44 16.88 -22.30
N CYS A 194 45.38 15.93 -22.24
CA CYS A 194 46.53 16.03 -21.35
C CYS A 194 47.60 16.97 -21.88
N SER A 195 48.12 17.80 -20.98
CA SER A 195 49.33 18.57 -21.19
C SER A 195 50.54 17.64 -21.39
N PRO A 196 51.61 18.09 -22.07
CA PRO A 196 52.83 17.31 -22.24
C PRO A 196 53.33 16.81 -20.88
N ASN A 197 53.65 15.51 -20.81
CA ASN A 197 54.03 14.74 -19.60
C ASN A 197 52.89 14.12 -18.79
N TRP A 198 51.62 14.38 -19.10
CA TRP A 198 50.48 13.74 -18.42
C TRP A 198 49.78 12.69 -19.32
N GLN A 199 49.18 11.67 -18.72
CA GLN A 199 48.44 10.58 -19.37
C GLN A 199 47.20 10.17 -18.56
N GLY A 200 46.36 9.32 -19.15
CA GLY A 200 45.08 8.89 -18.58
C GLY A 200 43.94 9.81 -18.99
N GLU A 201 42.70 9.32 -18.86
CA GLU A 201 41.50 10.00 -19.35
C GLU A 201 41.23 11.35 -18.67
N THR A 202 41.62 11.50 -17.41
CA THR A 202 41.54 12.74 -16.62
C THR A 202 42.89 13.42 -16.43
N CYS A 203 43.95 12.95 -17.11
CA CYS A 203 45.29 13.52 -17.05
C CYS A 203 45.86 13.65 -15.64
N SER A 204 45.61 12.65 -14.81
CA SER A 204 46.06 12.62 -13.41
C SER A 204 47.39 11.87 -13.21
N GLU A 205 47.94 11.27 -14.27
CA GLU A 205 49.17 10.48 -14.21
C GLU A 205 50.30 11.10 -15.04
N VAL A 206 51.56 10.95 -14.58
CA VAL A 206 52.74 11.44 -15.32
C VAL A 206 53.34 10.31 -16.18
N LYS A 207 53.60 10.58 -17.47
CA LYS A 207 54.20 9.65 -18.44
C LYS A 207 55.62 9.23 -18.00
N LYS A 208 55.83 7.97 -17.63
CA LYS A 208 57.16 7.40 -17.38
C LYS A 208 57.80 6.93 -18.70
N ARG A 209 59.06 7.33 -18.96
CA ARG A 209 59.81 6.92 -20.16
C ARG A 209 60.37 5.50 -20.01
N SER A 210 60.07 4.60 -20.95
CA SER A 210 60.94 3.46 -21.27
C SER A 210 60.81 3.04 -22.74
N ALA A 211 61.88 2.40 -23.21
CA ALA A 211 62.33 2.25 -24.60
C ALA A 211 61.55 1.25 -25.48
N SER A 212 61.49 1.61 -26.77
CA SER A 212 61.50 0.83 -28.02
C SER A 212 61.49 -0.71 -27.95
N GLN A 213 60.61 -1.35 -28.73
CA GLN A 213 61.02 -2.17 -29.91
C GLN A 213 59.84 -2.73 -30.75
N THR A 214 59.90 -2.38 -32.05
CA THR A 214 59.56 -3.12 -33.30
C THR A 214 58.21 -3.84 -33.53
N GLU A 215 57.53 -3.39 -34.59
CA GLU A 215 56.38 -4.00 -35.31
C GLU A 215 56.79 -5.08 -36.33
N PHE A 216 55.87 -6.00 -36.64
CA PHE A 216 55.78 -6.73 -37.92
C PHE A 216 54.32 -6.70 -38.43
N PRO A 217 54.05 -6.57 -39.75
CA PRO A 217 52.69 -6.48 -40.29
C PRO A 217 52.16 -7.85 -40.74
N VAL A 218 50.85 -8.09 -40.60
CA VAL A 218 50.14 -9.15 -41.33
C VAL A 218 48.89 -8.55 -41.99
N THR A 219 48.77 -8.82 -43.28
CA THR A 219 47.78 -8.37 -44.24
C THR A 219 46.40 -9.04 -44.09
N GLU A 220 45.37 -8.28 -44.47
CA GLU A 220 43.96 -8.68 -44.70
C GLU A 220 43.80 -9.91 -45.62
N VAL A 221 42.74 -10.71 -45.40
CA VAL A 221 41.65 -11.03 -46.37
C VAL A 221 40.43 -11.60 -45.60
N GLY A 222 39.21 -11.14 -45.94
CA GLY A 222 38.05 -12.04 -46.05
C GLY A 222 36.85 -11.81 -45.13
N ALA A 223 35.96 -10.93 -45.57
CA ALA A 223 34.66 -10.62 -44.99
C ALA A 223 33.59 -11.72 -45.17
N GLY A 224 32.52 -11.64 -44.35
CA GLY A 224 31.18 -11.70 -44.95
C GLY A 224 30.15 -12.70 -44.40
N VAL A 225 29.97 -12.84 -43.08
CA VAL A 225 28.65 -13.20 -42.48
C VAL A 225 28.48 -12.60 -41.06
N GLY A 226 29.58 -12.34 -40.32
CA GLY A 226 29.51 -11.88 -38.92
C GLY A 226 29.08 -10.42 -38.71
N ALA A 227 29.18 -9.54 -39.72
CA ALA A 227 28.95 -8.11 -39.54
C ALA A 227 27.48 -7.75 -39.27
N PHE A 228 26.51 -8.52 -39.80
CA PHE A 228 25.09 -8.22 -39.59
C PHE A 228 24.62 -8.66 -38.20
N LEU A 229 25.14 -9.78 -37.68
CA LEU A 229 24.88 -10.22 -36.31
C LEU A 229 25.54 -9.30 -35.29
N ILE A 230 26.77 -8.85 -35.53
CA ILE A 230 27.46 -7.91 -34.64
C ILE A 230 26.75 -6.55 -34.61
N ILE A 231 26.26 -6.04 -35.75
CA ILE A 231 25.51 -4.77 -35.78
C ILE A 231 24.16 -4.92 -35.06
N VAL A 232 23.46 -6.04 -35.24
CA VAL A 232 22.21 -6.31 -34.49
C VAL A 232 22.48 -6.43 -33.00
N ILE A 233 23.55 -7.12 -32.59
CA ILE A 233 23.97 -7.25 -31.19
C ILE A 233 24.39 -5.90 -30.61
N VAL A 234 25.13 -5.06 -31.33
CA VAL A 234 25.54 -3.73 -30.88
C VAL A 234 24.34 -2.78 -30.77
N VAL A 235 23.37 -2.88 -31.69
CA VAL A 235 22.12 -2.11 -31.60
C VAL A 235 21.27 -2.61 -30.43
N ILE A 236 21.20 -3.93 -30.19
CA ILE A 236 20.52 -4.50 -29.02
C ILE A 236 21.21 -4.06 -27.72
N ILE A 237 22.55 -4.10 -27.65
CA ILE A 237 23.32 -3.64 -26.48
C ILE A 237 23.10 -2.14 -26.27
N ALA A 238 23.14 -1.32 -27.32
CA ALA A 238 22.87 0.11 -27.22
C ALA A 238 21.44 0.38 -26.73
N VAL A 239 20.46 -0.39 -27.22
CA VAL A 239 19.06 -0.30 -26.76
C VAL A 239 18.91 -0.79 -25.32
N VAL A 240 19.58 -1.87 -24.91
CA VAL A 240 19.57 -2.41 -23.53
C VAL A 240 20.26 -1.44 -22.57
N VAL A 241 21.38 -0.82 -22.95
CA VAL A 241 22.06 0.21 -22.15
C VAL A 241 21.20 1.48 -22.07
N LEU A 242 20.54 1.89 -23.15
CA LEU A 242 19.60 3.02 -23.14
C LEU A 242 18.34 2.73 -22.32
N ILE A 243 17.84 1.49 -22.32
CA ILE A 243 16.71 1.06 -21.48
C ILE A 243 17.15 0.95 -20.02
N ARG A 244 18.31 0.36 -19.70
CA ARG A 244 18.83 0.28 -18.32
C ARG A 244 19.15 1.65 -17.73
N THR A 245 19.66 2.59 -18.52
CA THR A 245 19.92 3.97 -18.05
C THR A 245 18.64 4.81 -17.91
N ARG A 246 17.59 4.51 -18.67
CA ARG A 246 16.24 5.10 -18.50
C ARG A 246 15.47 4.46 -17.34
N LYS A 247 15.47 3.13 -17.22
CA LYS A 247 14.85 2.37 -16.13
C LYS A 247 15.58 2.53 -14.80
N SER A 248 16.89 2.69 -14.73
CA SER A 248 17.59 3.00 -13.45
C SER A 248 17.13 4.36 -12.87
N LYS A 249 16.66 5.28 -13.72
CA LYS A 249 16.01 6.52 -13.29
C LYS A 249 14.52 6.36 -12.95
N GLU A 250 13.84 5.32 -13.43
CA GLU A 250 12.43 4.99 -13.11
C GLU A 250 12.26 3.91 -12.00
N SER A 251 13.26 3.06 -11.77
CA SER A 251 13.22 1.85 -10.90
C SER A 251 13.17 2.19 -9.41
N LYS A 252 13.60 3.39 -9.01
CA LYS A 252 13.30 3.89 -7.65
C LYS A 252 11.84 4.29 -7.44
N TYR A 253 11.01 4.29 -8.49
CA TYR A 253 9.64 4.80 -8.45
C TYR A 253 8.57 3.86 -9.05
N ALA A 254 8.93 2.71 -9.64
CA ALA A 254 8.02 1.90 -10.45
C ALA A 254 7.77 0.45 -9.95
N SER A 255 8.07 0.11 -8.69
CA SER A 255 7.56 -1.14 -8.08
C SER A 255 6.15 -0.95 -7.52
N SER A 256 5.20 -0.60 -8.40
CA SER A 256 3.79 -0.93 -8.23
C SER A 256 3.05 -0.73 -9.56
N VAL A 257 2.25 -1.73 -9.92
CA VAL A 257 1.18 -1.70 -10.94
C VAL A 257 1.60 -1.90 -12.39
N LEU A 258 1.23 -3.05 -12.95
CA LEU A 258 0.95 -3.20 -14.37
C LEU A 258 -0.16 -4.24 -14.59
N PHE A 259 -1.35 -3.80 -14.99
CA PHE A 259 -2.23 -4.55 -15.90
C PHE A 259 -3.17 -3.62 -16.70
N HIS A 260 -3.38 -4.05 -17.95
CA HIS A 260 -4.08 -3.46 -19.10
C HIS A 260 -5.22 -2.44 -18.88
N LYS A 261 -5.08 -1.28 -19.55
CA LYS A 261 -6.20 -0.41 -19.98
C LYS A 261 -6.63 -0.76 -21.41
N SER A 262 -7.91 -1.05 -21.62
CA SER A 262 -8.58 -0.78 -22.90
C SER A 262 -8.90 0.71 -22.95
N ALA A 263 -8.52 1.37 -24.04
CA ALA A 263 -8.77 2.78 -24.27
C ALA A 263 -10.15 3.01 -24.88
N THR A 264 -10.93 3.92 -24.28
CA THR A 264 -11.71 4.97 -24.97
C THR A 264 -12.21 6.02 -23.96
N ASP A 265 -12.01 7.29 -24.33
CA ASP A 265 -12.53 8.58 -23.85
C ASP A 265 -12.34 9.01 -22.38
N LEU A 266 -11.45 10.00 -22.17
CA LEU A 266 -11.36 10.82 -20.96
C LEU A 266 -11.43 12.32 -21.31
N ASP A 267 -12.34 12.99 -20.60
CA ASP A 267 -12.71 14.40 -20.65
C ASP A 267 -11.69 15.27 -19.87
N GLU A 268 -11.32 16.43 -20.44
CA GLU A 268 -10.29 17.35 -19.93
C GLU A 268 -10.88 18.35 -18.93
N ASN A 269 -10.75 18.12 -17.61
CA ASN A 269 -10.69 19.19 -16.59
C ASN A 269 -10.51 18.65 -15.15
N LYS A 270 -9.29 18.32 -14.71
CA LYS A 270 -8.89 18.31 -13.27
C LYS A 270 -7.39 18.61 -13.14
N GLY A 271 -7.03 19.54 -12.25
CA GLY A 271 -5.64 19.95 -11.98
C GLY A 271 -4.91 18.95 -11.07
N TYR A 272 -3.63 18.70 -11.37
CA TYR A 272 -2.77 17.72 -10.71
C TYR A 272 -1.64 18.41 -9.93
N THR A 273 -1.19 17.83 -8.81
CA THR A 273 0.08 18.20 -8.15
C THR A 273 0.98 16.98 -7.97
N ASN A 274 2.30 17.20 -8.00
CA ASN A 274 3.32 16.15 -8.03
C ASN A 274 3.90 15.89 -6.64
N LEU A 275 3.74 14.66 -6.14
CA LEU A 275 4.53 14.16 -5.03
C LEU A 275 5.62 13.24 -5.61
N GLY A 276 6.83 13.77 -5.75
CA GLY A 276 8.01 13.02 -6.19
C GLY A 276 7.89 12.32 -7.55
N GLY A 277 7.21 12.92 -8.53
CA GLY A 277 7.09 12.33 -9.87
C GLY A 277 5.89 11.41 -10.08
N ILE A 278 4.99 11.32 -9.10
CA ILE A 278 3.63 10.79 -9.29
C ILE A 278 2.65 11.95 -9.17
N THR A 279 1.83 12.16 -10.20
CA THR A 279 0.63 13.01 -10.13
C THR A 279 -0.38 12.34 -9.21
N VAL A 280 -0.58 12.87 -8.01
CA VAL A 280 -1.55 12.34 -7.04
C VAL A 280 -2.76 13.29 -7.01
N ALA A 281 -3.97 12.73 -6.94
CA ALA A 281 -5.17 13.54 -6.75
C ALA A 281 -5.13 14.21 -5.36
N ILE A 282 -5.49 15.50 -5.28
CA ILE A 282 -5.73 16.20 -4.01
C ILE A 282 -6.77 15.39 -3.21
N GLU A 283 -6.61 15.26 -1.88
CA GLU A 283 -7.63 14.64 -1.01
C GLU A 283 -8.97 15.34 -1.27
N ASP A 284 -9.84 14.71 -2.06
CA ASP A 284 -11.16 15.23 -2.36
C ASP A 284 -12.07 14.92 -1.16
N PRO A 285 -12.50 15.93 -0.38
CA PRO A 285 -13.39 15.71 0.75
C PRO A 285 -14.79 15.24 0.32
N ASP A 286 -15.14 15.38 -0.97
CA ASP A 286 -16.42 14.93 -1.54
C ASP A 286 -16.41 13.45 -1.96
N GLU A 287 -15.27 12.77 -1.91
CA GLU A 287 -15.19 11.39 -2.39
C GLU A 287 -15.62 10.38 -1.32
N GLU A 288 -16.85 9.86 -1.48
CA GLU A 288 -17.39 8.79 -0.63
C GLU A 288 -16.60 7.48 -0.81
N PRO A 289 -16.53 6.62 0.23
CA PRO A 289 -16.04 5.26 0.03
C PRO A 289 -16.82 4.58 -1.12
N GLN A 290 -16.17 3.72 -1.90
CA GLN A 290 -16.84 2.91 -2.94
C GLN A 290 -17.89 2.02 -2.24
N ILE A 291 -19.14 2.46 -2.27
CA ILE A 291 -20.27 1.91 -1.53
C ILE A 291 -21.25 1.34 -2.55
N GLU A 292 -21.49 0.04 -2.50
CA GLU A 292 -22.74 -0.51 -3.01
C GLU A 292 -23.84 -0.16 -2.00
N LYS A 293 -24.66 0.85 -2.33
CA LYS A 293 -25.87 1.15 -1.54
C LYS A 293 -26.82 -0.05 -1.73
N PRO A 294 -27.25 -0.74 -0.67
CA PRO A 294 -28.32 -1.73 -0.82
C PRO A 294 -29.59 -0.98 -1.27
N GLU A 295 -30.11 -1.32 -2.46
CA GLU A 295 -31.48 -0.94 -2.84
C GLU A 295 -32.43 -1.48 -1.76
N GLU A 296 -33.19 -0.57 -1.13
CA GLU A 296 -34.20 -0.80 -0.09
C GLU A 296 -33.89 -1.89 0.96
N CYS A 297 -33.62 -1.48 2.20
CA CYS A 297 -33.59 -2.38 3.35
C CYS A 297 -34.99 -3.01 3.58
N VAL A 298 -35.30 -4.10 2.89
CA VAL A 298 -36.44 -4.94 3.20
C VAL A 298 -36.17 -5.58 4.56
N TYR A 299 -36.97 -5.22 5.57
CA TYR A 299 -36.98 -5.90 6.86
C TYR A 299 -37.40 -7.35 6.64
N TYR A 300 -36.43 -8.24 6.42
CA TYR A 300 -36.64 -9.68 6.50
C TYR A 300 -36.82 -10.05 7.97
N ASN A 301 -38.03 -9.87 8.50
CA ASN A 301 -38.44 -10.36 9.82
C ASN A 301 -38.47 -11.90 9.93
N ASN A 302 -37.82 -12.64 9.01
CA ASN A 302 -37.85 -14.10 8.95
C ASN A 302 -36.55 -14.75 8.42
N LEU A 303 -35.39 -14.11 8.58
CA LEU A 303 -34.14 -14.86 8.52
C LEU A 303 -33.99 -15.64 9.83
N SER A 304 -34.28 -16.94 9.74
CA SER A 304 -34.11 -17.97 10.76
C SER A 304 -33.01 -17.64 11.76
N VAL A 305 -33.32 -17.75 13.06
CA VAL A 305 -32.41 -17.72 14.21
C VAL A 305 -30.96 -17.95 13.80
N ALA A 306 -30.10 -16.94 13.93
CA ALA A 306 -28.71 -17.03 13.54
C ALA A 306 -28.07 -18.26 14.21
N LYS A 307 -27.74 -19.26 13.39
CA LYS A 307 -27.32 -20.57 13.85
C LYS A 307 -25.81 -20.60 13.94
N ASP A 308 -25.30 -21.08 15.07
CA ASP A 308 -23.89 -21.42 15.20
C ASP A 308 -23.48 -22.38 14.07
N ILE A 309 -22.38 -22.07 13.41
CA ILE A 309 -21.76 -22.85 12.36
C ILE A 309 -20.64 -23.68 13.00
N PRO A 310 -20.75 -25.03 13.04
CA PRO A 310 -19.62 -25.87 13.40
C PRO A 310 -18.44 -25.58 12.45
N VAL A 311 -17.23 -25.43 12.98
CA VAL A 311 -16.06 -25.08 12.15
C VAL A 311 -15.77 -26.15 11.07
N SER A 312 -16.14 -27.41 11.32
CA SER A 312 -16.10 -28.52 10.37
C SER A 312 -17.00 -28.32 9.15
N ASP A 313 -18.09 -27.56 9.30
CA ASP A 313 -19.14 -27.42 8.28
C ASP A 313 -18.90 -26.18 7.39
N LEU A 314 -17.86 -25.39 7.66
CA LEU A 314 -17.60 -24.13 6.95
C LEU A 314 -17.51 -24.30 5.44
N LEU A 315 -16.85 -25.35 4.94
CA LEU A 315 -16.74 -25.60 3.50
C LEU A 315 -18.12 -25.84 2.86
N ASN A 316 -18.99 -26.59 3.54
CA ASN A 316 -20.34 -26.89 3.05
C ASN A 316 -21.20 -25.61 3.03
N ILE A 317 -21.07 -24.76 4.05
CA ILE A 317 -21.76 -23.47 4.12
C ILE A 317 -21.27 -22.53 3.02
N ILE A 318 -19.96 -22.44 2.80
CA ILE A 318 -19.37 -21.66 1.71
C ILE A 318 -19.92 -22.13 0.37
N THR A 319 -19.78 -23.43 0.05
CA THR A 319 -20.25 -24.01 -1.21
C THR A 319 -21.75 -23.75 -1.44
N THR A 320 -22.55 -23.88 -0.39
CA THR A 320 -24.01 -23.64 -0.46
C THR A 320 -24.32 -22.16 -0.72
N LYS A 321 -23.62 -21.24 -0.07
CA LYS A 321 -23.84 -19.79 -0.21
C LYS A 321 -23.28 -19.22 -1.52
N GLN A 322 -22.25 -19.85 -2.09
CA GLN A 322 -21.69 -19.49 -3.40
C GLN A 322 -22.56 -19.96 -4.57
N ALA A 323 -23.45 -20.93 -4.35
CA ALA A 323 -24.37 -21.40 -5.37
C ALA A 323 -25.16 -20.21 -5.97
N LYS A 324 -25.33 -20.23 -7.30
CA LYS A 324 -25.97 -19.14 -8.07
C LYS A 324 -25.29 -17.78 -7.84
N GLU A 325 -24.01 -17.69 -8.16
CA GLU A 325 -23.25 -16.42 -8.17
C GLU A 325 -23.27 -15.68 -6.82
N ASN A 326 -22.99 -16.39 -5.72
CA ASN A 326 -22.95 -15.85 -4.36
C ASN A 326 -24.31 -15.32 -3.83
N GLU A 327 -25.45 -15.73 -4.40
CA GLU A 327 -26.78 -15.28 -3.95
C GLU A 327 -27.01 -15.46 -2.44
N GLY A 328 -26.54 -16.58 -1.86
CA GLY A 328 -26.67 -16.85 -0.43
C GLY A 328 -25.85 -15.91 0.45
N PHE A 329 -24.68 -15.47 -0.02
CA PHE A 329 -23.87 -14.46 0.66
C PHE A 329 -24.48 -13.07 0.53
N GLN A 330 -24.96 -12.70 -0.67
CA GLN A 330 -25.60 -11.41 -0.90
C GLN A 330 -26.84 -11.24 -0.02
N LYS A 331 -27.71 -12.25 0.09
CA LYS A 331 -28.90 -12.21 0.96
C LYS A 331 -28.56 -12.02 2.43
N GLU A 332 -27.58 -12.77 2.93
CA GLU A 332 -27.16 -12.65 4.33
C GLU A 332 -26.52 -11.29 4.62
N PHE A 333 -25.64 -10.81 3.73
CA PHE A 333 -24.99 -9.51 3.88
C PHE A 333 -25.99 -8.35 3.82
N LYS A 334 -26.98 -8.39 2.92
CA LYS A 334 -28.07 -7.41 2.82
C LYS A 334 -28.95 -7.36 4.09
N SER A 335 -28.97 -8.43 4.89
CA SER A 335 -29.70 -8.45 6.16
C SER A 335 -28.99 -7.73 7.31
N LEU A 336 -27.70 -7.41 7.16
CA LEU A 336 -26.95 -6.69 8.18
C LEU A 336 -27.37 -5.22 8.22
N PRO A 337 -27.43 -4.59 9.42
CA PRO A 337 -27.77 -3.19 9.54
C PRO A 337 -26.75 -2.33 8.80
N TYR A 338 -27.21 -1.40 7.96
CA TYR A 338 -26.37 -0.54 7.13
C TYR A 338 -26.47 0.92 7.55
N GLY A 339 -25.36 1.66 7.44
CA GLY A 339 -25.29 3.08 7.72
C GLY A 339 -25.38 3.44 9.21
N GLU A 340 -25.76 4.68 9.47
CA GLU A 340 -25.89 5.24 10.82
C GLU A 340 -27.18 4.75 11.51
N ARG A 341 -27.02 4.01 12.60
CA ARG A 341 -28.12 3.45 13.41
C ARG A 341 -28.16 3.99 14.83
N PHE A 342 -27.08 4.62 15.28
CA PHE A 342 -26.93 5.26 16.58
C PHE A 342 -26.40 6.69 16.40
N PRO A 343 -26.59 7.58 17.39
CA PRO A 343 -26.16 8.98 17.30
C PRO A 343 -24.65 9.13 17.00
N CYS A 344 -24.33 10.13 16.16
CA CYS A 344 -22.98 10.55 15.78
C CYS A 344 -22.81 12.07 15.94
N GLU A 345 -23.47 12.67 16.92
CA GLU A 345 -23.60 14.13 17.05
C GLU A 345 -22.24 14.80 17.27
N VAL A 346 -21.36 14.18 18.06
CA VAL A 346 -20.03 14.74 18.34
C VAL A 346 -19.20 14.80 17.06
N ALA A 347 -19.26 13.75 16.25
CA ALA A 347 -18.53 13.65 14.98
C ALA A 347 -19.01 14.64 13.92
N LYS A 348 -20.30 15.00 13.96
CA LYS A 348 -20.96 15.92 13.03
C LYS A 348 -20.90 17.38 13.46
N SER A 349 -20.37 17.68 14.65
CA SER A 349 -20.17 19.06 15.09
C SER A 349 -19.19 19.81 14.17
N ALA A 350 -19.43 21.10 13.95
CA ALA A 350 -18.69 21.92 12.98
C ALA A 350 -17.16 21.88 13.18
N GLY A 351 -16.69 21.82 14.43
CA GLY A 351 -15.26 21.73 14.75
C GLY A 351 -14.63 20.35 14.49
N ASN A 352 -15.43 19.28 14.41
CA ASN A 352 -14.96 17.91 14.24
C ASN A 352 -15.12 17.39 12.80
N ILE A 353 -15.99 18.00 11.98
CA ILE A 353 -16.14 17.65 10.55
C ILE A 353 -14.78 17.55 9.82
N PRO A 354 -13.84 18.52 9.94
CA PRO A 354 -12.55 18.46 9.25
C PRO A 354 -11.63 17.31 9.72
N LYS A 355 -11.92 16.72 10.89
CA LYS A 355 -11.17 15.59 11.44
C LYS A 355 -11.64 14.24 10.89
N ASN A 356 -12.80 14.21 10.23
CA ASN A 356 -13.27 13.02 9.52
C ASN A 356 -12.60 12.90 8.15
N ARG A 357 -12.17 11.69 7.78
CA ARG A 357 -11.68 11.41 6.42
C ARG A 357 -12.82 11.34 5.41
N PHE A 358 -14.00 10.87 5.83
CA PHE A 358 -15.16 10.69 4.96
C PHE A 358 -16.40 11.38 5.55
N LYS A 359 -17.21 11.99 4.69
CA LYS A 359 -18.46 12.68 5.07
C LYS A 359 -19.60 11.74 5.49
N THR A 360 -19.40 10.44 5.34
CA THR A 360 -20.42 9.40 5.59
C THR A 360 -20.01 8.37 6.62
N THR A 361 -18.77 8.43 7.13
CA THR A 361 -18.25 7.45 8.10
C THR A 361 -17.91 8.13 9.41
N PHE A 362 -18.83 8.04 10.37
CA PHE A 362 -18.70 8.66 11.68
C PHE A 362 -18.57 7.60 12.78
N PRO A 363 -17.87 7.90 13.88
CA PRO A 363 -17.94 7.08 15.08
C PRO A 363 -19.28 7.30 15.79
N TYR A 364 -19.88 6.22 16.32
CA TYR A 364 -21.04 6.35 17.20
C TYR A 364 -20.64 6.95 18.56
N ASP A 365 -21.50 7.80 19.11
CA ASP A 365 -21.20 8.55 20.34
C ASP A 365 -21.01 7.65 21.58
N HIS A 366 -21.75 6.53 21.67
CA HIS A 366 -21.76 5.66 22.86
C HIS A 366 -20.51 4.79 23.01
N SER A 367 -19.78 4.56 21.93
CA SER A 367 -18.63 3.67 21.85
C SER A 367 -17.37 4.38 21.35
N ARG A 368 -17.44 5.69 21.05
CA ARG A 368 -16.28 6.45 20.56
C ARG A 368 -15.16 6.48 21.60
N VAL A 369 -13.94 6.59 21.11
CA VAL A 369 -12.81 6.95 21.98
C VAL A 369 -12.89 8.44 22.30
N VAL A 370 -12.80 8.79 23.59
CA VAL A 370 -12.88 10.16 24.09
C VAL A 370 -11.49 10.61 24.52
N LEU A 371 -10.93 11.61 23.85
CA LEU A 371 -9.60 12.13 24.20
C LEU A 371 -9.68 13.05 25.43
N GLU A 372 -8.71 12.91 26.34
CA GLU A 372 -8.58 13.79 27.50
C GLU A 372 -8.36 15.24 27.07
N SER A 373 -9.24 16.15 27.52
CA SER A 373 -9.09 17.58 27.30
C SER A 373 -7.94 18.15 28.15
N SER A 374 -7.18 19.10 27.61
CA SER A 374 -6.10 19.78 28.34
C SER A 374 -5.98 21.24 27.90
N LYS A 375 -5.18 22.05 28.62
CA LYS A 375 -4.88 23.44 28.21
C LYS A 375 -4.28 23.54 26.80
N GLU A 376 -3.59 22.49 26.36
CA GLU A 376 -2.95 22.40 25.03
C GLU A 376 -3.90 21.79 23.98
N PHE A 377 -4.99 21.12 24.39
CA PHE A 377 -5.91 20.40 23.51
C PHE A 377 -7.38 20.59 23.92
N ASN A 378 -8.09 21.42 23.15
CA ASN A 378 -9.50 21.77 23.43
C ASN A 378 -10.53 20.84 22.78
N SER A 379 -10.10 19.76 22.12
CA SER A 379 -10.99 18.78 21.47
C SER A 379 -10.80 17.39 22.08
N ASP A 380 -11.92 16.77 22.43
CA ASP A 380 -12.03 15.40 22.95
C ASP A 380 -12.27 14.37 21.83
N TYR A 381 -12.22 14.80 20.58
CA TYR A 381 -12.70 14.04 19.43
C TYR A 381 -11.57 13.40 18.62
N ILE A 382 -11.77 12.12 18.32
CA ILE A 382 -11.08 11.37 17.27
C ILE A 382 -12.08 10.41 16.61
N ASN A 383 -11.94 10.18 15.30
CA ASN A 383 -12.76 9.19 14.60
C ASN A 383 -12.26 7.77 14.90
N ALA A 384 -12.71 7.23 16.02
CA ALA A 384 -12.42 5.88 16.48
C ALA A 384 -13.52 5.36 17.42
N ASN A 385 -13.76 4.04 17.45
CA ASN A 385 -14.65 3.38 18.40
C ASN A 385 -13.93 2.19 19.05
N TYR A 386 -14.26 1.92 20.31
CA TYR A 386 -13.95 0.63 20.91
C TYR A 386 -14.81 -0.44 20.25
N ILE A 387 -14.23 -1.62 20.00
CA ILE A 387 -14.95 -2.80 19.49
C ILE A 387 -14.83 -3.91 20.53
N GLU A 388 -15.97 -4.47 20.91
CA GLU A 388 -16.05 -5.58 21.85
C GLU A 388 -15.78 -6.92 21.18
N ASN A 389 -15.16 -7.84 21.92
CA ASN A 389 -15.04 -9.24 21.53
C ASN A 389 -16.27 -10.05 21.96
N MET A 390 -16.25 -11.37 21.73
CA MET A 390 -17.37 -12.27 22.07
C MET A 390 -17.72 -12.32 23.58
N ASP A 391 -16.82 -11.86 24.46
CA ASP A 391 -17.03 -11.80 25.91
C ASP A 391 -17.47 -10.41 26.39
N GLY A 392 -17.77 -9.47 25.48
CA GLY A 392 -18.14 -8.09 25.79
C GLY A 392 -16.98 -7.23 26.28
N LYS A 393 -15.72 -7.66 26.08
CA LYS A 393 -14.54 -6.88 26.45
C LYS A 393 -14.10 -6.02 25.26
N ARG A 394 -13.86 -4.73 25.53
CA ARG A 394 -13.28 -3.76 24.57
C ARG A 394 -11.82 -4.11 24.25
N GLU A 395 -11.63 -5.11 23.40
CA GLU A 395 -10.31 -5.63 23.03
C GLU A 395 -9.64 -4.80 21.93
N PHE A 396 -10.43 -4.09 21.11
CA PHE A 396 -9.91 -3.32 19.98
C PHE A 396 -10.36 -1.87 19.99
N ILE A 397 -9.60 -1.04 19.31
CA ILE A 397 -10.03 0.28 18.83
C ILE A 397 -10.02 0.21 17.30
N ALA A 398 -11.18 0.43 16.67
CA ALA A 398 -11.28 0.61 15.22
C ALA A 398 -11.25 2.10 14.88
N SER A 399 -10.28 2.55 14.09
CA SER A 399 -10.07 3.98 13.77
C SER A 399 -9.90 4.21 12.27
N GLN A 400 -10.18 5.43 11.81
CA GLN A 400 -9.79 5.87 10.47
C GLN A 400 -8.25 5.96 10.35
N GLY A 401 -7.72 5.86 9.14
CA GLY A 401 -6.33 6.22 8.85
C GLY A 401 -6.13 7.72 9.09
N PRO A 402 -5.17 8.13 9.92
CA PRO A 402 -4.99 9.54 10.28
C PRO A 402 -4.78 10.41 9.05
N ARG A 403 -5.29 11.65 9.13
CA ARG A 403 -5.02 12.74 8.20
C ARG A 403 -3.90 13.61 8.75
N VAL A 404 -3.36 14.50 7.93
CA VAL A 404 -2.33 15.47 8.34
C VAL A 404 -2.75 16.22 9.63
N ASN A 405 -3.98 16.73 9.66
CA ASN A 405 -4.53 17.47 10.80
C ASN A 405 -4.97 16.60 12.00
N THR A 406 -4.85 15.27 11.93
CA THR A 406 -5.25 14.36 13.02
C THR A 406 -4.12 13.43 13.49
N VAL A 407 -2.89 13.60 13.01
CA VAL A 407 -1.73 12.78 13.46
C VAL A 407 -1.49 12.95 14.97
N VAL A 408 -1.59 14.18 15.47
CA VAL A 408 -1.43 14.47 16.91
C VAL A 408 -2.52 13.76 17.72
N ASP A 409 -3.79 13.88 17.30
CA ASP A 409 -4.90 13.21 17.97
C ASP A 409 -4.75 11.67 17.95
N HIS A 410 -4.21 11.11 16.86
CA HIS A 410 -3.93 9.68 16.75
C HIS A 410 -2.89 9.21 17.78
N TRP A 411 -1.78 9.94 17.94
CA TRP A 411 -0.78 9.63 18.97
C TRP A 411 -1.25 9.93 20.39
N ARG A 412 -2.12 10.94 20.57
CA ARG A 412 -2.82 11.17 21.86
C ARG A 412 -3.64 9.96 22.25
N MET A 413 -4.43 9.41 21.33
CA MET A 413 -5.21 8.18 21.54
C MET A 413 -4.30 7.00 21.92
N ILE A 414 -3.26 6.74 21.14
CA ILE A 414 -2.32 5.63 21.39
C ILE A 414 -1.69 5.76 22.78
N TRP A 415 -1.29 6.96 23.17
CA TRP A 415 -0.69 7.21 24.48
C TRP A 415 -1.69 7.04 25.63
N GLN A 416 -2.86 7.66 25.51
CA GLN A 416 -3.92 7.63 26.53
C GLN A 416 -4.43 6.20 26.75
N GLU A 417 -4.72 5.47 25.67
CA GLU A 417 -5.29 4.13 25.73
C GLU A 417 -4.23 3.04 25.96
N HIS A 418 -2.98 3.43 26.20
CA HIS A 418 -1.86 2.52 26.43
C HIS A 418 -1.68 1.47 25.33
N VAL A 419 -1.96 1.85 24.07
CA VAL A 419 -1.89 0.94 22.92
C VAL A 419 -0.45 0.48 22.72
N ASN A 420 -0.21 -0.83 22.82
CA ASN A 420 1.09 -1.44 22.54
C ASN A 420 1.22 -1.90 21.08
N TYR A 421 0.10 -2.22 20.44
CA TYR A 421 0.05 -2.88 19.14
C TYR A 421 -0.91 -2.16 18.20
N ILE A 422 -0.43 -1.86 16.99
CA ILE A 422 -1.21 -1.27 15.91
C ILE A 422 -1.26 -2.25 14.74
N VAL A 423 -2.43 -2.47 14.16
CA VAL A 423 -2.63 -3.22 12.92
C VAL A 423 -3.12 -2.25 11.84
N MET A 424 -2.28 -1.98 10.86
CA MET A 424 -2.55 -1.12 9.70
C MET A 424 -2.82 -1.99 8.47
N LEU A 425 -3.96 -1.80 7.82
CA LEU A 425 -4.47 -2.68 6.74
C LEU A 425 -4.64 -1.92 5.41
N THR A 426 -3.84 -0.89 5.17
CA THR A 426 -3.91 -0.05 3.97
C THR A 426 -2.54 0.52 3.69
N ASN A 427 -2.16 0.62 2.42
CA ASN A 427 -0.99 1.41 2.05
C ASN A 427 -1.29 2.90 2.22
N LEU A 428 -0.26 3.74 2.21
CA LEU A 428 -0.45 5.20 2.28
C LEU A 428 -1.21 5.71 1.06
N ILE A 429 -0.90 5.15 -0.11
CA ILE A 429 -1.49 5.48 -1.41
C ILE A 429 -1.91 4.17 -2.08
N GLU A 430 -3.11 4.17 -2.68
CA GLU A 430 -3.71 3.06 -3.41
C GLU A 430 -4.32 3.62 -4.69
N GLY A 431 -3.82 3.18 -5.85
CA GLY A 431 -4.00 3.85 -7.13
C GLY A 431 -3.63 5.34 -7.03
N PRO A 432 -4.49 6.27 -7.48
CA PRO A 432 -4.22 7.70 -7.39
C PRO A 432 -4.62 8.32 -6.03
N LYS A 433 -5.05 7.52 -5.05
CA LYS A 433 -5.75 8.01 -3.85
C LYS A 433 -4.93 7.86 -2.58
N VAL A 434 -4.86 8.94 -1.79
CA VAL A 434 -4.32 8.91 -0.43
C VAL A 434 -5.31 8.22 0.50
N LYS A 435 -4.89 7.12 1.14
CA LYS A 435 -5.70 6.32 2.06
C LYS A 435 -5.38 6.59 3.52
N CYS A 436 -4.13 6.92 3.82
CA CYS A 436 -3.63 7.18 5.15
C CYS A 436 -2.44 8.14 5.07
N HIS A 437 -2.34 9.10 5.98
CA HIS A 437 -1.11 9.88 6.14
C HIS A 437 -0.09 9.07 6.94
N GLN A 438 1.19 9.21 6.63
CA GLN A 438 2.25 8.56 7.39
C GLN A 438 2.35 9.20 8.78
N TYR A 439 2.20 8.38 9.82
CA TYR A 439 2.23 8.84 11.22
C TYR A 439 3.41 8.25 12.00
N TRP A 440 4.40 7.68 11.31
CA TRP A 440 5.60 7.10 11.90
C TRP A 440 6.87 7.70 11.26
N PRO A 441 8.00 7.76 11.99
CA PRO A 441 9.27 8.24 11.45
C PRO A 441 9.90 7.27 10.43
N GLU A 442 10.66 7.81 9.50
CA GLU A 442 11.57 7.02 8.65
C GLU A 442 12.82 6.59 9.42
N ALA A 443 13.53 5.57 8.92
CA ALA A 443 14.78 5.10 9.50
C ALA A 443 15.81 6.24 9.64
N GLY A 444 16.41 6.35 10.82
CA GLY A 444 17.40 7.39 11.14
C GLY A 444 16.83 8.80 11.35
N LYS A 445 15.51 8.99 11.25
CA LYS A 445 14.85 10.28 11.50
C LYS A 445 14.01 10.22 12.78
N GLU A 446 13.93 11.34 13.48
CA GLU A 446 12.92 11.55 14.52
C GLU A 446 11.68 12.22 13.90
N MET A 447 10.49 11.85 14.40
CA MET A 447 9.24 12.52 14.05
C MET A 447 8.71 13.23 15.29
N ASP A 448 8.66 14.57 15.22
CA ASP A 448 8.09 15.40 16.28
C ASP A 448 6.62 15.70 15.98
N VAL A 449 5.75 15.22 16.86
CA VAL A 449 4.30 15.41 16.81
C VAL A 449 3.89 15.93 18.18
N ASP A 450 4.11 17.23 18.42
CA ASP A 450 4.00 17.82 19.76
C ASP A 450 2.68 17.44 20.48
N PRO A 451 2.72 16.96 21.74
CA PRO A 451 3.86 16.85 22.65
C PRO A 451 4.67 15.55 22.54
N PHE A 452 4.48 14.75 21.49
CA PHE A 452 5.18 13.49 21.28
C PHE A 452 6.41 13.65 20.40
N SER A 453 7.38 12.76 20.62
CA SER A 453 8.59 12.61 19.83
C SER A 453 8.77 11.11 19.61
N LEU A 454 8.94 10.72 18.35
CA LEU A 454 8.94 9.34 17.90
C LEU A 454 10.24 8.96 17.23
N THR A 455 10.71 7.75 17.52
CA THR A 455 11.91 7.17 16.91
C THR A 455 11.63 5.75 16.45
N LEU A 456 12.02 5.42 15.22
CA LEU A 456 11.98 4.05 14.71
C LEU A 456 13.15 3.27 15.32
N LEU A 457 12.85 2.21 16.07
CA LEU A 457 13.84 1.33 16.70
C LEU A 457 14.22 0.16 15.81
N GLU A 458 13.25 -0.40 15.09
CA GLU A 458 13.40 -1.60 14.27
C GLU A 458 12.32 -1.61 13.19
N GLU A 459 12.69 -2.04 11.98
CA GLU A 459 11.77 -2.33 10.89
C GLU A 459 12.13 -3.68 10.27
N LYS A 460 11.14 -4.58 10.18
CA LYS A 460 11.27 -5.87 9.52
C LYS A 460 10.28 -5.93 8.35
N VAL A 461 10.80 -6.20 7.16
CA VAL A 461 10.00 -6.31 5.94
C VAL A 461 9.74 -7.79 5.66
N TYR A 462 8.48 -8.12 5.38
CA TYR A 462 8.03 -9.44 4.96
C TYR A 462 7.32 -9.28 3.61
N ALA A 463 7.10 -10.38 2.91
CA ALA A 463 6.47 -10.34 1.59
C ALA A 463 5.15 -9.55 1.57
N TYR A 464 4.27 -9.78 2.55
CA TYR A 464 2.93 -9.19 2.55
C TYR A 464 2.68 -8.15 3.65
N PHE A 465 3.67 -7.90 4.51
CA PHE A 465 3.53 -6.99 5.64
C PHE A 465 4.86 -6.45 6.13
N VAL A 466 4.81 -5.38 6.93
CA VAL A 466 5.97 -4.76 7.58
C VAL A 466 5.70 -4.68 9.08
N VAL A 467 6.70 -4.93 9.90
CA VAL A 467 6.63 -4.76 11.35
C VAL A 467 7.58 -3.65 11.78
N ARG A 468 7.05 -2.61 12.43
CA ARG A 468 7.82 -1.47 12.93
C ARG A 468 7.73 -1.39 14.43
N LYS A 469 8.88 -1.29 15.10
CA LYS A 469 8.96 -1.03 16.53
C LYS A 469 9.38 0.43 16.73
N MET A 470 8.56 1.18 17.45
CA MET A 470 8.76 2.62 17.65
C MET A 470 8.87 2.92 19.14
N ALA A 471 9.77 3.83 19.50
CA ALA A 471 9.77 4.50 20.79
C ALA A 471 8.93 5.77 20.70
N VAL A 472 8.03 5.95 21.66
CA VAL A 472 7.21 7.16 21.80
C VAL A 472 7.56 7.81 23.13
N ARG A 473 7.96 9.07 23.09
CA ARG A 473 8.25 9.89 24.27
C ARG A 473 7.29 11.07 24.31
N LYS A 474 6.59 11.25 25.43
CA LYS A 474 5.81 12.46 25.70
C LYS A 474 6.70 13.51 26.36
N LYS A 475 6.85 14.69 25.76
CA LYS A 475 7.65 15.80 26.30
C LYS A 475 7.17 16.14 27.70
N LYS A 476 8.10 16.52 28.59
CA LYS A 476 7.89 16.79 30.02
C LYS A 476 7.49 15.55 30.86
N VAL A 477 7.35 14.36 30.27
CA VAL A 477 7.19 13.09 30.99
C VAL A 477 8.48 12.30 30.90
N THR A 478 8.96 11.77 32.03
CA THR A 478 10.14 10.91 32.06
C THR A 478 9.81 9.52 31.51
N GLY A 479 10.66 9.02 30.62
CA GLY A 479 10.54 7.68 30.04
C GLY A 479 9.93 7.66 28.63
N SER A 480 10.02 6.51 28.00
CA SER A 480 9.46 6.23 26.66
C SER A 480 8.64 4.94 26.70
N ARG A 481 7.62 4.86 25.83
CA ARG A 481 6.84 3.64 25.61
C ARG A 481 7.21 3.04 24.27
N THR A 482 7.14 1.71 24.16
CA THR A 482 7.33 1.02 22.89
C THR A 482 5.98 0.67 22.29
N VAL A 483 5.80 0.99 21.01
CA VAL A 483 4.62 0.65 20.21
C VAL A 483 5.08 -0.13 19.00
N VAL A 484 4.39 -1.24 18.69
CA VAL A 484 4.70 -2.08 17.53
C VAL A 484 3.56 -2.00 16.52
N GLN A 485 3.86 -1.55 15.30
CA GLN A 485 2.92 -1.51 14.19
C GLN A 485 3.14 -2.70 13.27
N PHE A 486 2.08 -3.45 13.01
CA PHE A 486 1.99 -4.47 11.97
C PHE A 486 1.21 -3.88 10.79
N HIS A 487 1.89 -3.67 9.67
CA HIS A 487 1.34 -3.04 8.48
C HIS A 487 1.19 -4.09 7.37
N TYR A 488 -0.03 -4.55 7.10
CA TYR A 488 -0.32 -5.42 5.97
C TYR A 488 -0.36 -4.61 4.68
N THR A 489 0.59 -4.86 3.78
CA THR A 489 0.86 -4.05 2.58
C THR A 489 0.22 -4.58 1.31
N HIS A 490 -0.31 -5.81 1.33
CA HIS A 490 -0.80 -6.52 0.14
C HIS A 490 -2.30 -6.76 0.15
N TRP A 491 -3.07 -5.80 0.71
CA TRP A 491 -4.50 -5.77 0.47
C TRP A 491 -4.76 -5.03 -0.84
N PRO A 492 -5.33 -5.66 -1.88
CA PRO A 492 -5.49 -5.02 -3.17
C PRO A 492 -6.46 -3.84 -3.12
N ASP A 493 -6.26 -2.89 -4.03
CA ASP A 493 -7.11 -1.71 -4.20
C ASP A 493 -8.55 -2.11 -4.57
N HIS A 494 -8.68 -3.17 -5.37
CA HIS A 494 -9.93 -3.82 -5.73
C HIS A 494 -9.93 -5.28 -5.26
N GLY A 495 -11.00 -5.70 -4.59
CA GLY A 495 -11.18 -7.07 -4.12
C GLY A 495 -10.54 -7.37 -2.76
N THR A 496 -10.08 -8.61 -2.60
CA THR A 496 -9.57 -9.15 -1.32
C THR A 496 -8.27 -9.93 -1.54
N PRO A 497 -7.40 -10.02 -0.53
CA PRO A 497 -6.12 -10.73 -0.65
C PRO A 497 -6.34 -12.25 -0.77
N ASP A 498 -5.25 -13.00 -0.95
CA ASP A 498 -5.31 -14.44 -0.77
C ASP A 498 -5.65 -14.78 0.71
N PRO A 499 -6.66 -15.64 0.98
CA PRO A 499 -7.05 -15.96 2.35
C PRO A 499 -5.90 -16.51 3.20
N LEU A 500 -5.01 -17.33 2.61
CA LEU A 500 -3.87 -17.90 3.34
C LEU A 500 -2.88 -16.81 3.78
N ASN A 501 -2.66 -15.78 2.95
CA ASN A 501 -1.72 -14.70 3.26
C ASN A 501 -2.20 -13.85 4.46
N LEU A 502 -3.51 -13.55 4.55
CA LEU A 502 -4.02 -12.81 5.70
C LEU A 502 -4.10 -13.68 6.97
N VAL A 503 -4.39 -14.98 6.82
CA VAL A 503 -4.35 -15.94 7.92
C VAL A 503 -2.93 -16.09 8.47
N ASP A 504 -1.92 -16.13 7.60
CA ASP A 504 -0.51 -16.16 7.99
C ASP A 504 -0.12 -14.87 8.74
N PHE A 505 -0.49 -13.70 8.20
CA PHE A 505 -0.31 -12.43 8.89
C PHE A 505 -0.96 -12.40 10.29
N LEU A 506 -2.18 -12.92 10.43
CA LEU A 506 -2.85 -13.03 11.73
C LEU A 506 -2.10 -13.95 12.70
N ARG A 507 -1.58 -15.09 12.21
CA ARG A 507 -0.80 -16.02 13.03
C ARG A 507 0.50 -15.39 13.49
N GLN A 508 1.23 -14.76 12.58
CA GLN A 508 2.45 -14.01 12.85
C GLN A 508 2.19 -12.89 13.89
N PHE A 509 1.10 -12.14 13.71
CA PHE A 509 0.67 -11.13 14.68
C PHE A 509 0.44 -11.74 16.06
N ARG A 510 -0.44 -12.76 16.17
CA ARG A 510 -0.78 -13.35 17.47
C ARG A 510 0.36 -14.16 18.12
N HIS A 511 1.31 -14.66 17.33
CA HIS A 511 2.53 -15.31 17.82
C HIS A 511 3.51 -14.30 18.43
N LYS A 512 3.64 -13.11 17.83
CA LYS A 512 4.63 -12.09 18.23
C LYS A 512 4.15 -11.12 19.31
N ILE A 513 2.85 -10.91 19.48
CA ILE A 513 2.34 -10.04 20.54
C ILE A 513 2.30 -10.72 21.90
N LYS A 514 2.44 -9.94 22.97
CA LYS A 514 2.23 -10.40 24.35
C LYS A 514 0.77 -10.17 24.75
N PRO A 515 0.17 -11.07 25.56
CA PRO A 515 -1.11 -10.81 26.18
C PRO A 515 -1.10 -9.46 26.90
N SER A 516 -2.11 -8.63 26.64
CA SER A 516 -2.25 -7.30 27.24
C SER A 516 -3.73 -7.05 27.57
N HIS A 517 -3.96 -6.25 28.61
CA HIS A 517 -5.29 -5.72 28.93
C HIS A 517 -5.60 -4.43 28.16
N HIS A 518 -4.62 -3.87 27.44
CA HIS A 518 -4.78 -2.68 26.62
C HIS A 518 -5.34 -3.02 25.24
N PRO A 519 -6.17 -2.14 24.66
CA PRO A 519 -6.77 -2.39 23.36
C PRO A 519 -5.73 -2.42 22.23
N ILE A 520 -6.02 -3.23 21.21
CA ILE A 520 -5.27 -3.25 19.95
C ILE A 520 -5.90 -2.22 19.01
N LEU A 521 -5.10 -1.29 18.51
CA LEU A 521 -5.55 -0.33 17.51
C LEU A 521 -5.54 -0.98 16.12
N VAL A 522 -6.68 -1.04 15.44
CA VAL A 522 -6.80 -1.56 14.08
C VAL A 522 -7.35 -0.46 13.19
N HIS A 523 -6.66 -0.16 12.08
CA HIS A 523 -7.13 0.85 11.13
C HIS A 523 -6.83 0.47 9.68
N CYS A 524 -7.59 1.06 8.77
CA CYS A 524 -7.30 1.09 7.33
C CYS A 524 -7.42 2.56 6.87
N SER A 525 -8.22 2.84 5.85
CA SER A 525 -8.56 4.21 5.47
C SER A 525 -9.77 4.74 6.26
N ALA A 526 -10.95 4.12 6.11
CA ALA A 526 -12.17 4.52 6.84
C ALA A 526 -12.30 3.87 8.23
N GLY A 527 -11.54 2.80 8.49
CA GLY A 527 -11.62 2.06 9.75
C GLY A 527 -12.86 1.18 9.91
N ILE A 528 -13.45 0.70 8.80
CA ILE A 528 -14.69 -0.10 8.81
C ILE A 528 -14.59 -1.39 7.97
N GLY A 529 -14.07 -1.31 6.73
CA GLY A 529 -14.01 -2.43 5.80
C GLY A 529 -12.96 -3.47 6.18
N ARG A 530 -11.73 -3.29 5.69
CA ARG A 530 -10.57 -4.16 6.01
C ARG A 530 -10.36 -4.32 7.52
N THR A 531 -10.52 -3.23 8.27
CA THR A 531 -10.49 -3.22 9.75
C THR A 531 -11.51 -4.18 10.35
N GLY A 532 -12.77 -4.12 9.92
CA GLY A 532 -13.81 -5.03 10.41
C GLY A 532 -13.56 -6.48 10.01
N THR A 533 -13.05 -6.71 8.80
CA THR A 533 -12.70 -8.06 8.34
C THR A 533 -11.59 -8.68 9.19
N PHE A 534 -10.53 -7.92 9.49
CA PHE A 534 -9.43 -8.41 10.33
C PHE A 534 -9.88 -8.67 11.78
N ILE A 535 -10.64 -7.75 12.39
CA ILE A 535 -11.16 -7.94 13.76
C ILE A 535 -12.08 -9.17 13.82
N ALA A 536 -12.97 -9.35 12.84
CA ALA A 536 -13.82 -10.52 12.75
C ALA A 536 -13.03 -11.81 12.59
N LEU A 537 -12.05 -11.83 11.69
CA LEU A 537 -11.19 -12.99 11.48
C LEU A 537 -10.49 -13.35 12.79
N ASP A 538 -9.84 -12.40 13.45
CA ASP A 538 -9.12 -12.63 14.69
C ASP A 538 -10.02 -13.21 15.81
N VAL A 539 -11.14 -12.55 16.08
CA VAL A 539 -12.02 -12.92 17.20
C VAL A 539 -12.71 -14.25 16.94
N LEU A 540 -13.27 -14.45 15.74
CA LEU A 540 -13.97 -15.69 15.39
C LEU A 540 -13.01 -16.87 15.29
N SER A 541 -11.78 -16.67 14.81
CA SER A 541 -10.74 -17.69 14.77
C SER A 541 -10.39 -18.21 16.17
N ARG A 542 -10.20 -17.31 17.15
CA ARG A 542 -9.90 -17.69 18.53
C ARG A 542 -11.09 -18.36 19.21
N TYR A 543 -12.29 -17.80 19.05
CA TYR A 543 -13.50 -18.36 19.64
C TYR A 543 -13.84 -19.74 19.06
N GLY A 544 -13.75 -19.89 17.74
CA GLY A 544 -13.99 -21.15 17.04
C GLY A 544 -12.99 -22.25 17.40
N LYS A 545 -11.72 -21.90 17.65
CA LYS A 545 -10.71 -22.85 18.14
C LYS A 545 -11.09 -23.46 19.49
N VAL A 546 -11.66 -22.65 20.39
CA VAL A 546 -12.03 -23.09 21.74
C VAL A 546 -13.39 -23.77 21.77
N LYS A 547 -14.37 -23.25 21.03
CA LYS A 547 -15.78 -23.69 21.11
C LYS A 547 -16.19 -24.69 20.02
N GLY A 548 -15.37 -24.89 18.98
CA GLY A 548 -15.69 -25.75 17.83
C GLY A 548 -16.79 -25.22 16.91
N LYS A 549 -17.31 -24.01 17.17
CA LYS A 549 -18.39 -23.37 16.40
C LYS A 549 -18.27 -21.85 16.45
N ILE A 550 -18.78 -21.19 15.41
CA ILE A 550 -18.72 -19.73 15.25
C ILE A 550 -20.03 -19.17 14.69
N ASN A 551 -20.30 -17.89 14.93
CA ASN A 551 -21.46 -17.20 14.36
C ASN A 551 -21.00 -15.87 13.72
N ILE A 552 -20.76 -15.93 12.41
CA ILE A 552 -20.16 -14.82 11.66
C ILE A 552 -21.13 -13.63 11.58
N ILE A 553 -22.38 -13.87 11.20
CA ILE A 553 -23.38 -12.80 11.05
C ILE A 553 -23.66 -12.07 12.38
N GLU A 554 -23.79 -12.80 13.49
CA GLU A 554 -24.05 -12.17 14.79
C GLU A 554 -22.87 -11.36 15.29
N TYR A 555 -21.64 -11.83 15.08
CA TYR A 555 -20.47 -11.04 15.46
C TYR A 555 -20.33 -9.78 14.60
N VAL A 556 -20.62 -9.85 13.30
CA VAL A 556 -20.64 -8.65 12.45
C VAL A 556 -21.74 -7.69 12.88
N LYS A 557 -22.93 -8.18 13.26
CA LYS A 557 -23.99 -7.33 13.86
C LYS A 557 -23.52 -6.68 15.15
N ALA A 558 -22.81 -7.41 16.02
CA ALA A 558 -22.27 -6.87 17.27
C ALA A 558 -21.26 -5.75 16.99
N MET A 559 -20.28 -5.97 16.11
CA MET A 559 -19.34 -4.91 15.70
C MET A 559 -20.07 -3.70 15.08
N ARG A 560 -21.15 -3.93 14.32
CA ARG A 560 -21.97 -2.85 13.73
C ARG A 560 -22.80 -2.06 14.74
N LYS A 561 -22.94 -2.54 15.99
CA LYS A 561 -23.46 -1.73 17.11
C LYS A 561 -22.40 -0.75 17.60
N ASP A 562 -21.15 -1.21 17.70
CA ASP A 562 -20.03 -0.40 18.18
C ASP A 562 -19.56 0.63 17.15
N ARG A 563 -19.50 0.28 15.86
CA ARG A 563 -19.07 1.18 14.78
C ARG A 563 -19.84 0.90 13.51
N MET A 564 -20.29 1.94 12.81
CA MET A 564 -21.11 1.76 11.60
C MET A 564 -20.41 0.94 10.52
N THR A 565 -21.19 0.13 9.80
CA THR A 565 -20.78 -0.51 8.54
C THR A 565 -19.47 -1.33 8.62
N MET A 566 -19.16 -1.91 9.78
CA MET A 566 -18.06 -2.87 9.94
C MET A 566 -18.23 -4.04 8.94
N ILE A 567 -17.15 -4.34 8.20
CA ILE A 567 -17.15 -5.12 6.96
C ILE A 567 -18.04 -4.46 5.90
N GLN A 568 -17.40 -3.78 4.95
CA GLN A 568 -18.07 -2.74 4.17
C GLN A 568 -18.80 -3.27 2.94
N ASN A 569 -18.28 -4.33 2.31
CA ASN A 569 -18.84 -4.88 1.08
C ASN A 569 -18.97 -6.41 1.14
N VAL A 570 -19.72 -6.97 0.20
CA VAL A 570 -19.99 -8.40 0.14
C VAL A 570 -18.72 -9.21 -0.08
N ASP A 571 -17.77 -8.73 -0.90
CA ASP A 571 -16.52 -9.44 -1.16
C ASP A 571 -15.69 -9.64 0.11
N GLN A 572 -15.58 -8.61 0.96
CA GLN A 572 -14.92 -8.70 2.27
C GLN A 572 -15.65 -9.67 3.21
N TYR A 573 -16.98 -9.74 3.12
CA TYR A 573 -17.79 -10.67 3.90
C TYR A 573 -17.60 -12.13 3.42
N VAL A 574 -17.63 -12.38 2.11
CA VAL A 574 -17.32 -13.69 1.52
C VAL A 574 -15.89 -14.11 1.86
N PHE A 575 -14.94 -13.19 1.73
CA PHE A 575 -13.55 -13.41 2.07
C PHE A 575 -13.35 -13.80 3.55
N LEU A 576 -14.08 -13.20 4.49
CA LEU A 576 -14.02 -13.59 5.90
C LEU A 576 -14.35 -15.10 6.10
N TYR A 577 -15.33 -15.63 5.37
CA TYR A 577 -15.65 -17.07 5.44
C TYR A 577 -14.49 -17.93 4.92
N HIS A 578 -13.90 -17.56 3.78
CA HIS A 578 -12.76 -18.27 3.21
C HIS A 578 -11.52 -18.19 4.12
N ALA A 579 -11.25 -17.03 4.70
CA ALA A 579 -10.14 -16.86 5.64
C ALA A 579 -10.34 -17.67 6.93
N LEU A 580 -11.56 -17.72 7.47
CA LEU A 580 -11.89 -18.59 8.62
C LEU A 580 -11.75 -20.07 8.26
N TYR A 581 -12.25 -20.48 7.09
CA TYR A 581 -12.06 -21.85 6.61
C TYR A 581 -10.57 -22.20 6.51
N GLU A 582 -9.76 -21.36 5.84
CA GLU A 582 -8.32 -21.57 5.73
C GLU A 582 -7.60 -21.57 7.09
N PHE A 583 -8.07 -20.77 8.05
CA PHE A 583 -7.54 -20.73 9.41
C PHE A 583 -7.79 -22.03 10.17
N PHE A 584 -8.98 -22.62 10.08
CA PHE A 584 -9.33 -23.85 10.82
C PHE A 584 -8.77 -25.14 10.21
N ARG A 585 -8.31 -25.10 8.95
CA ARG A 585 -7.72 -26.27 8.28
C ARG A 585 -6.44 -26.80 8.93
N ARG A 586 -5.67 -25.95 9.63
CA ARG A 586 -4.49 -26.34 10.43
C ARG A 586 -4.08 -25.21 11.37
N SER A 587 -3.46 -25.50 12.51
CA SER A 587 -2.77 -24.47 13.31
C SER A 587 -1.37 -24.15 12.74
N GLY A 588 -0.88 -22.91 12.91
CA GLY A 588 0.53 -22.60 12.60
C GLY A 588 1.47 -23.27 13.58
N GLN A 589 2.66 -23.64 13.12
CA GLN A 589 3.68 -24.30 13.93
C GLN A 589 5.04 -23.63 13.67
N PHE A 590 5.36 -22.63 14.51
CA PHE A 590 6.66 -21.98 14.50
C PHE A 590 7.64 -22.80 15.33
N VAL A 591 8.73 -23.25 14.70
CA VAL A 591 9.82 -24.00 15.33
C VAL A 591 11.02 -23.06 15.49
N ARG A 592 11.51 -22.87 16.72
CA ARG A 592 12.69 -22.03 16.97
C ARG A 592 13.93 -22.65 16.33
N LYS A 593 14.90 -21.82 15.96
CA LYS A 593 16.17 -22.26 15.34
C LYS A 593 16.85 -23.38 16.13
N GLU A 594 16.92 -23.26 17.45
CA GLU A 594 17.58 -24.25 18.31
C GLU A 594 16.78 -25.56 18.37
N ASP A 595 15.46 -25.45 18.47
CA ASP A 595 14.56 -26.60 18.50
C ASP A 595 14.65 -27.37 17.17
N PHE A 596 14.64 -26.65 16.03
CA PHE A 596 14.79 -27.23 14.69
C PHE A 596 16.10 -28.01 14.52
N LEU A 597 17.23 -27.43 14.96
CA LEU A 597 18.53 -28.10 14.95
C LEU A 597 18.52 -29.41 15.74
N SER A 598 17.86 -29.42 16.90
CA SER A 598 17.82 -30.61 17.76
C SER A 598 16.85 -31.68 17.24
N GLU A 599 15.69 -31.29 16.73
CA GLU A 599 14.61 -32.18 16.30
C GLU A 599 14.95 -32.90 14.98
N PHE A 600 15.64 -32.21 14.07
CA PHE A 600 15.96 -32.71 12.73
C PHE A 600 17.44 -33.11 12.56
N ALA A 601 18.20 -33.26 13.67
CA ALA A 601 19.59 -33.71 13.66
C ALA A 601 19.80 -35.08 12.99
N ASN A 602 18.80 -35.97 13.08
CA ASN A 602 18.81 -37.26 12.40
C ASN A 602 17.47 -37.53 11.72
N LEU A 603 17.34 -37.06 10.49
CA LEU A 603 16.17 -37.28 9.63
C LEU A 603 15.90 -38.76 9.30
N ASN A 604 16.86 -39.68 9.54
CA ASN A 604 16.63 -41.11 9.36
C ASN A 604 15.95 -41.79 10.55
N LYS A 605 15.76 -41.07 11.66
CA LYS A 605 15.02 -41.55 12.82
C LYS A 605 13.57 -41.84 12.44
N ALA A 606 13.06 -42.99 12.86
CA ALA A 606 11.73 -43.47 12.47
C ALA A 606 10.62 -42.50 12.88
N GLU A 607 10.71 -41.88 14.06
CA GLU A 607 9.75 -40.87 14.52
C GLU A 607 9.77 -39.62 13.64
N THR A 608 10.95 -39.11 13.26
CA THR A 608 11.11 -37.93 12.41
C THR A 608 10.56 -38.19 11.00
N LYS A 609 10.88 -39.35 10.41
CA LYS A 609 10.31 -39.74 9.09
C LYS A 609 8.79 -39.84 9.13
N LYS A 610 8.24 -40.42 10.20
CA LYS A 610 6.80 -40.51 10.37
C LYS A 610 6.17 -39.13 10.49
N GLN A 611 6.75 -38.24 11.29
CA GLN A 611 6.28 -36.85 11.43
C GLN A 611 6.27 -36.13 10.07
N LEU A 612 7.37 -36.17 9.32
CA LEU A 612 7.46 -35.53 8.01
C LEU A 612 6.48 -36.14 7.00
N SER A 613 6.29 -37.46 7.03
CA SER A 613 5.29 -38.13 6.20
C SER A 613 3.86 -37.72 6.57
N ASP A 614 3.55 -37.60 7.85
CA ASP A 614 2.22 -37.18 8.33
C ASP A 614 1.95 -35.71 7.93
N GLU A 615 2.93 -34.83 8.10
CA GLU A 615 2.87 -33.44 7.63
C GLU A 615 2.68 -33.35 6.11
N PHE A 616 3.44 -34.13 5.34
CA PHE A 616 3.34 -34.14 3.88
C PHE A 616 1.97 -34.65 3.38
N ASN A 617 1.43 -35.69 4.01
CA ASN A 617 0.08 -36.18 3.72
C ASN A 617 -0.97 -35.09 4.00
N GLU A 618 -0.78 -34.32 5.07
CA GLU A 618 -1.64 -33.19 5.37
C GLU A 618 -1.53 -32.07 4.34
N LEU A 619 -0.31 -31.65 3.95
CA LEU A 619 -0.09 -30.69 2.86
C LEU A 619 -0.84 -31.10 1.59
N THR A 620 -0.71 -32.38 1.23
CA THR A 620 -1.38 -32.96 0.06
C THR A 620 -2.90 -32.87 0.16
N SER A 621 -3.46 -33.12 1.35
CA SER A 621 -4.90 -32.95 1.60
C SER A 621 -5.34 -31.47 1.57
N LEU A 622 -4.40 -30.54 1.81
CA LEU A 622 -4.67 -29.12 1.90
C LEU A 622 -4.54 -28.37 0.57
N LYS A 623 -3.98 -29.00 -0.47
CA LYS A 623 -3.79 -28.39 -1.80
C LYS A 623 -5.09 -27.77 -2.33
N PRO A 624 -5.02 -26.56 -2.93
CA PRO A 624 -6.20 -25.95 -3.54
C PRO A 624 -6.72 -26.82 -4.70
N LYS A 625 -8.04 -26.82 -4.87
CA LYS A 625 -8.69 -27.47 -6.01
C LYS A 625 -9.01 -26.42 -7.05
N TYR A 626 -8.22 -26.40 -8.11
CA TYR A 626 -8.43 -25.52 -9.27
C TYR A 626 -9.30 -26.18 -10.33
N GLU A 627 -10.13 -25.39 -10.99
CA GLU A 627 -11.00 -25.81 -12.08
C GLU A 627 -10.31 -25.65 -13.43
N ALA A 628 -10.92 -26.18 -14.49
CA ALA A 628 -10.37 -26.07 -15.84
C ALA A 628 -10.17 -24.63 -16.32
N LYS A 629 -11.00 -23.70 -15.85
CA LYS A 629 -10.92 -22.26 -16.18
C LYS A 629 -9.69 -21.59 -15.58
N ASP A 630 -9.19 -22.11 -14.46
CA ASP A 630 -8.04 -21.55 -13.74
C ASP A 630 -6.71 -21.90 -14.41
N TYR A 631 -6.73 -22.74 -15.45
CA TYR A 631 -5.55 -23.11 -16.27
C TYR A 631 -5.74 -22.73 -17.74
N LYS A 632 -6.52 -21.68 -18.02
CA LYS A 632 -6.97 -21.32 -19.38
C LYS A 632 -5.77 -21.18 -20.34
N SER A 633 -4.77 -20.39 -19.98
CA SER A 633 -3.60 -20.13 -20.82
C SER A 633 -2.70 -21.37 -20.95
N GLY A 634 -2.46 -22.09 -19.85
CA GLY A 634 -1.70 -23.35 -19.89
C GLY A 634 -2.33 -24.43 -20.76
N LYS A 635 -3.66 -24.56 -20.72
CA LYS A 635 -4.42 -25.50 -21.56
C LYS A 635 -4.46 -25.11 -23.03
N LYS A 636 -4.50 -23.80 -23.33
CA LYS A 636 -4.44 -23.30 -24.71
C LYS A 636 -3.09 -23.61 -25.37
N HIS A 637 -1.99 -23.52 -24.62
CA HIS A 637 -0.62 -23.62 -25.14
C HIS A 637 0.08 -24.94 -24.79
N GLN A 638 -0.60 -26.08 -24.93
CA GLN A 638 -0.06 -27.41 -24.56
C GLN A 638 1.32 -27.74 -25.15
N LYS A 639 1.63 -27.26 -26.36
CA LYS A 639 2.92 -27.49 -27.03
C LYS A 639 4.07 -26.66 -26.44
N LEU A 640 3.75 -25.60 -25.69
CA LEU A 640 4.73 -24.72 -25.05
C LEU A 640 5.00 -25.11 -23.59
N ASN A 641 4.41 -26.21 -23.11
CA ASN A 641 4.64 -26.73 -21.77
C ASN A 641 5.62 -27.91 -21.81
N ALA A 642 6.67 -27.85 -20.98
CA ALA A 642 7.63 -28.94 -20.82
C ALA A 642 6.99 -30.20 -20.22
N SER A 643 5.93 -30.02 -19.42
CA SER A 643 5.07 -31.09 -18.91
C SER A 643 3.61 -30.81 -19.22
N LYS A 644 2.86 -31.85 -19.60
CA LYS A 644 1.41 -31.74 -19.84
C LYS A 644 0.60 -31.62 -18.55
N SER A 645 1.17 -32.05 -17.42
CA SER A 645 0.50 -32.06 -16.11
C SER A 645 0.86 -30.86 -15.25
N VAL A 646 1.99 -30.18 -15.49
CA VAL A 646 2.41 -29.00 -14.73
C VAL A 646 2.03 -27.74 -15.51
N LEU A 647 0.87 -27.17 -15.19
CA LEU A 647 0.34 -25.99 -15.84
C LEU A 647 0.34 -24.81 -14.87
N PRO A 648 0.57 -23.58 -15.35
CA PRO A 648 0.49 -22.41 -14.49
C PRO A 648 -0.97 -22.10 -14.18
N VAL A 649 -1.26 -21.81 -12.92
CA VAL A 649 -2.55 -21.27 -12.50
C VAL A 649 -2.65 -19.82 -13.01
N GLU A 650 -3.71 -19.48 -13.73
CA GLU A 650 -3.91 -18.22 -14.44
C GLU A 650 -3.68 -16.99 -13.54
N LYS A 651 -4.12 -17.08 -12.28
CA LYS A 651 -3.99 -16.01 -11.27
C LYS A 651 -2.53 -15.61 -11.00
N TYR A 652 -1.58 -16.53 -11.17
CA TYR A 652 -0.17 -16.32 -10.83
C TYR A 652 0.75 -16.34 -12.05
N LEU A 653 0.19 -16.51 -13.25
CA LEU A 653 0.92 -16.59 -14.50
C LEU A 653 1.65 -15.28 -14.81
N VAL A 654 2.92 -15.40 -15.19
CA VAL A 654 3.72 -14.29 -15.73
C VAL A 654 3.50 -14.21 -17.25
N TYR A 655 3.13 -13.02 -17.73
CA TYR A 655 2.92 -12.79 -19.16
C TYR A 655 4.12 -12.07 -19.76
N LEU A 656 4.57 -12.54 -20.92
CA LEU A 656 5.56 -11.84 -21.73
C LEU A 656 4.91 -10.61 -22.35
N THR A 657 5.50 -9.44 -22.10
CA THR A 657 5.01 -8.14 -22.58
C THR A 657 5.77 -7.65 -23.80
N SER A 658 7.02 -8.07 -23.97
CA SER A 658 7.81 -7.84 -25.18
C SER A 658 7.13 -8.49 -26.39
N HIS A 659 6.94 -7.73 -27.47
CA HIS A 659 6.38 -8.27 -28.71
C HIS A 659 7.50 -8.78 -29.63
N ILE A 660 7.46 -10.07 -29.97
CA ILE A 660 8.29 -10.66 -31.03
C ILE A 660 7.36 -11.31 -32.07
N ALA A 661 7.56 -10.95 -33.35
CA ALA A 661 6.73 -11.46 -34.43
C ALA A 661 6.72 -12.99 -34.47
N GLY A 662 5.52 -13.58 -34.49
CA GLY A 662 5.34 -15.04 -34.51
C GLY A 662 5.49 -15.74 -33.16
N ARG A 663 5.65 -15.00 -32.05
CA ARG A 663 5.69 -15.54 -30.69
C ARG A 663 4.45 -15.18 -29.88
N ASP A 664 4.11 -16.04 -28.92
CA ASP A 664 2.99 -15.82 -28.00
C ASP A 664 3.42 -14.93 -26.81
N THR A 665 2.46 -14.46 -26.02
CA THR A 665 2.67 -13.80 -24.72
C THR A 665 2.82 -14.81 -23.57
N TYR A 666 2.60 -16.09 -23.86
CA TYR A 666 2.62 -17.17 -22.89
C TYR A 666 4.02 -17.76 -22.69
N TYR A 667 4.43 -17.87 -21.42
CA TYR A 667 5.50 -18.74 -20.96
C TYR A 667 5.05 -19.43 -19.67
N ASN A 668 5.38 -20.71 -19.45
CA ASN A 668 4.97 -21.42 -18.24
C ASN A 668 5.85 -21.00 -17.05
N ALA A 669 5.56 -19.82 -16.54
CA ALA A 669 6.19 -19.19 -15.40
C ALA A 669 5.13 -18.60 -14.47
N ILE A 670 5.36 -18.68 -13.16
CA ILE A 670 4.48 -18.09 -12.16
C ILE A 670 5.25 -17.21 -11.17
N ASN A 671 4.57 -16.18 -10.67
CA ASN A 671 5.07 -15.37 -9.57
C ASN A 671 5.05 -16.16 -8.26
N VAL A 672 6.19 -16.15 -7.57
CA VAL A 672 6.40 -16.74 -6.25
C VAL A 672 7.00 -15.67 -5.35
N SER A 673 6.55 -15.60 -4.10
CA SER A 673 7.10 -14.65 -3.14
C SER A 673 8.24 -15.28 -2.37
N SER A 674 9.24 -14.48 -2.04
CA SER A 674 10.18 -14.86 -1.00
C SER A 674 9.56 -14.64 0.38
N PHE A 675 10.31 -14.85 1.46
CA PHE A 675 9.85 -14.48 2.80
C PHE A 675 9.85 -12.96 3.00
N ALA A 676 10.84 -12.27 2.41
CA ALA A 676 11.06 -10.84 2.59
C ALA A 676 10.34 -9.95 1.57
N GLN A 677 9.99 -10.48 0.39
CA GLN A 677 9.45 -9.68 -0.71
C GLN A 677 8.42 -10.44 -1.54
N ALA A 678 7.27 -9.80 -1.77
CA ALA A 678 6.24 -10.34 -2.65
C ALA A 678 6.73 -10.39 -4.10
N GLU A 679 6.42 -11.50 -4.76
CA GLU A 679 6.73 -11.74 -6.18
C GLU A 679 8.22 -11.55 -6.54
N GLU A 680 9.15 -11.70 -5.59
CA GLU A 680 10.59 -11.63 -5.86
C GLU A 680 11.05 -12.74 -6.82
N LEU A 681 10.45 -13.93 -6.70
CA LEU A 681 10.86 -15.13 -7.41
C LEU A 681 9.91 -15.40 -8.59
N ILE A 682 10.44 -15.90 -9.69
CA ILE A 682 9.68 -16.45 -10.80
C ILE A 682 10.01 -17.92 -10.90
N SER A 683 9.04 -18.78 -10.67
CA SER A 683 9.24 -20.20 -10.91
C SER A 683 8.86 -20.54 -12.34
N ALA A 684 9.83 -20.97 -13.13
CA ALA A 684 9.70 -21.15 -14.57
C ALA A 684 10.16 -22.55 -15.02
N GLN A 685 9.50 -23.09 -16.03
CA GLN A 685 9.97 -24.32 -16.68
C GLN A 685 11.21 -24.05 -17.53
N PHE A 686 11.94 -25.11 -17.85
CA PHE A 686 12.98 -25.06 -18.86
C PHE A 686 12.38 -24.75 -20.24
N PRO A 687 13.03 -23.92 -21.08
CA PRO A 687 12.52 -23.63 -22.42
C PRO A 687 12.39 -24.92 -23.22
N VAL A 688 11.20 -25.14 -23.80
CA VAL A 688 11.00 -26.21 -24.80
C VAL A 688 11.77 -25.86 -26.08
N ALA A 689 12.01 -26.85 -26.94
CA ALA A 689 12.77 -26.67 -28.18
C ALA A 689 12.28 -25.45 -28.99
N GLY A 690 13.18 -24.51 -29.25
CA GLY A 690 12.90 -23.27 -29.97
C GLY A 690 12.30 -22.14 -29.12
N ALA A 691 12.05 -22.33 -27.83
CA ALA A 691 11.50 -21.31 -26.91
C ALA A 691 12.57 -20.62 -26.03
N ALA A 692 13.87 -20.79 -26.33
CA ALA A 692 14.95 -20.12 -25.60
C ALA A 692 14.79 -18.58 -25.61
N ILE A 693 14.36 -18.00 -26.74
CA ILE A 693 14.07 -16.56 -26.83
C ILE A 693 12.94 -16.12 -25.89
N ASP A 694 11.99 -17.01 -25.59
CA ASP A 694 10.86 -16.69 -24.70
C ASP A 694 11.30 -16.68 -23.23
N LEU A 695 12.33 -17.47 -22.87
CA LEU A 695 13.03 -17.33 -21.59
C LEU A 695 13.76 -15.99 -21.50
N VAL A 696 14.48 -15.59 -22.55
CA VAL A 696 15.18 -14.28 -22.57
C VAL A 696 14.18 -13.13 -22.43
N ARG A 697 13.03 -13.20 -23.12
CA ARG A 697 11.92 -12.25 -22.96
C ARG A 697 11.42 -12.19 -21.52
N LEU A 698 11.23 -13.33 -20.86
CA LEU A 698 10.83 -13.39 -19.46
C LEU A 698 11.82 -12.61 -18.57
N LEU A 699 13.12 -12.87 -18.73
CA LEU A 699 14.15 -12.23 -17.93
C LEU A 699 14.21 -10.71 -18.15
N ILE A 700 14.00 -10.25 -19.38
CA ILE A 700 14.01 -8.82 -19.73
C ILE A 700 12.73 -8.12 -19.27
N ASP A 701 11.56 -8.70 -19.55
CA ASP A 701 10.26 -8.11 -19.25
C ASP A 701 10.07 -7.93 -17.74
N GLU A 702 10.58 -8.89 -16.96
CA GLU A 702 10.50 -8.92 -15.50
C GLU A 702 11.73 -8.34 -14.80
N ASP A 703 12.67 -7.76 -15.54
CA ASP A 703 13.90 -7.14 -14.99
C ASP A 703 14.65 -8.07 -14.03
N CYS A 704 14.79 -9.34 -14.42
CA CYS A 704 15.50 -10.34 -13.64
C CYS A 704 16.99 -9.99 -13.62
N SER A 705 17.56 -9.83 -12.43
CA SER A 705 19.00 -9.68 -12.24
C SER A 705 19.70 -11.02 -12.09
N PHE A 706 18.94 -12.08 -11.77
CA PHE A 706 19.48 -13.38 -11.42
C PHE A 706 18.68 -14.53 -12.06
N LEU A 707 19.40 -15.54 -12.53
CA LEU A 707 18.86 -16.79 -13.05
C LEU A 707 19.44 -17.97 -12.29
N VAL A 708 18.59 -18.73 -11.64
CA VAL A 708 18.94 -19.94 -10.91
C VAL A 708 18.47 -21.15 -11.73
N SER A 709 19.39 -21.89 -12.34
CA SER A 709 19.05 -23.11 -13.09
C SER A 709 19.39 -24.35 -12.28
N LEU A 710 18.36 -25.12 -11.90
CA LEU A 710 18.51 -26.35 -11.10
C LEU A 710 18.87 -27.57 -11.93
N ASN A 711 18.91 -27.43 -13.27
CA ASN A 711 19.36 -28.47 -14.19
C ASN A 711 20.35 -27.86 -15.21
N PRO A 712 21.27 -28.66 -15.78
CA PRO A 712 22.22 -28.16 -16.77
C PRO A 712 21.54 -27.52 -17.99
N MET A 713 22.03 -26.37 -18.45
CA MET A 713 21.53 -25.62 -19.60
C MET A 713 22.28 -26.02 -20.87
N SER A 714 21.72 -26.96 -21.64
CA SER A 714 22.36 -27.43 -22.89
C SER A 714 21.94 -26.66 -24.16
N GLU A 715 20.83 -25.91 -24.14
CA GLU A 715 20.25 -25.25 -25.33
C GLU A 715 20.26 -23.71 -25.29
N VAL A 716 20.65 -23.09 -24.18
CA VAL A 716 20.69 -21.62 -24.03
C VAL A 716 22.14 -21.17 -24.03
N LYS A 717 22.52 -20.32 -24.98
CA LYS A 717 23.88 -19.76 -25.01
C LYS A 717 23.97 -18.64 -23.98
N GLU A 718 24.99 -18.66 -23.13
CA GLU A 718 25.24 -17.61 -22.13
C GLU A 718 25.31 -16.21 -22.78
N ASP A 719 25.83 -16.11 -24.00
CA ASP A 719 25.93 -14.86 -24.78
C ASP A 719 24.56 -14.18 -25.04
N ASP A 720 23.45 -14.92 -24.98
CA ASP A 720 22.10 -14.40 -25.23
C ASP A 720 21.46 -13.78 -23.97
N ILE A 721 22.09 -13.91 -22.78
CA ILE A 721 21.56 -13.45 -21.48
C ILE A 721 22.47 -12.36 -20.88
N LEU A 722 22.51 -11.20 -21.52
CA LEU A 722 23.42 -10.10 -21.13
C LEU A 722 22.99 -9.37 -19.85
N GLY A 723 23.83 -9.47 -18.81
CA GLY A 723 23.68 -8.76 -17.54
C GLY A 723 22.65 -9.38 -16.61
N VAL A 724 22.45 -10.69 -16.69
CA VAL A 724 21.81 -11.51 -15.66
C VAL A 724 22.88 -12.41 -15.09
N GLU A 725 23.00 -12.49 -13.78
CA GLU A 725 23.92 -13.41 -13.13
C GLU A 725 23.31 -14.81 -13.11
N ILE A 726 24.05 -15.80 -13.61
CA ILE A 726 23.56 -17.17 -13.79
C ILE A 726 24.24 -18.08 -12.77
N LEU A 727 23.42 -18.77 -11.96
CA LEU A 727 23.87 -19.84 -11.08
C LEU A 727 23.26 -21.16 -11.55
N GLU A 728 24.12 -22.07 -12.00
CA GLU A 728 23.72 -23.33 -12.63
C GLU A 728 24.15 -24.55 -11.82
N CYS A 729 23.20 -25.45 -11.56
CA CYS A 729 23.44 -26.71 -10.86
C CYS A 729 23.76 -27.84 -11.85
N MET A 730 25.05 -28.11 -12.04
CA MET A 730 25.54 -29.14 -12.97
C MET A 730 25.23 -30.59 -12.53
N SER A 731 24.97 -30.80 -11.25
CA SER A 731 24.95 -32.13 -10.62
C SER A 731 23.55 -32.67 -10.33
N TRP A 732 22.49 -31.88 -10.57
CA TRP A 732 21.10 -32.32 -10.40
C TRP A 732 20.47 -32.55 -11.77
N SER A 733 20.34 -33.82 -12.16
CA SER A 733 19.73 -34.21 -13.43
C SER A 733 18.23 -33.94 -13.45
N SER A 734 17.71 -33.51 -14.60
CA SER A 734 16.27 -33.31 -14.83
C SER A 734 15.43 -34.60 -14.76
N SER A 735 16.08 -35.76 -14.74
CA SER A 735 15.44 -37.07 -14.53
C SER A 735 15.26 -37.42 -13.04
N GLN A 736 15.89 -36.68 -12.13
CA GLN A 736 15.88 -36.96 -10.70
C GLN A 736 14.90 -36.07 -9.94
N THR A 737 14.08 -36.68 -9.08
CA THR A 737 13.19 -35.95 -8.16
C THR A 737 13.98 -35.23 -7.06
N VAL A 738 15.05 -35.84 -6.55
CA VAL A 738 15.99 -35.28 -5.57
C VAL A 738 17.42 -35.58 -6.04
N PRO A 739 18.40 -34.69 -5.79
CA PRO A 739 19.78 -34.90 -6.23
C PRO A 739 20.40 -36.10 -5.51
N ALA A 740 21.33 -36.79 -6.18
CA ALA A 740 22.02 -37.94 -5.60
C ALA A 740 22.89 -37.53 -4.38
N ASP A 741 23.53 -36.37 -4.48
CA ASP A 741 24.21 -35.70 -3.37
C ASP A 741 23.33 -34.54 -2.87
N LYS A 742 22.74 -34.72 -1.69
CA LYS A 742 21.84 -33.72 -1.08
C LYS A 742 22.56 -32.44 -0.64
N SER A 743 23.88 -32.51 -0.40
CA SER A 743 24.68 -31.36 0.06
C SER A 743 24.77 -30.25 -0.99
N ILE A 744 24.58 -30.60 -2.27
CA ILE A 744 24.58 -29.67 -3.40
C ILE A 744 23.57 -28.54 -3.16
N LEU A 745 22.37 -28.85 -2.66
CA LEU A 745 21.32 -27.85 -2.46
C LEU A 745 21.74 -26.76 -1.47
N ILE A 746 22.40 -27.12 -0.36
CA ILE A 746 22.88 -26.13 0.62
C ILE A 746 24.02 -25.29 0.04
N ASN A 747 24.98 -25.94 -0.63
CA ASN A 747 26.08 -25.21 -1.26
C ASN A 747 25.55 -24.20 -2.28
N PHE A 748 24.54 -24.61 -3.04
CA PHE A 748 23.88 -23.80 -4.04
C PHE A 748 23.08 -22.64 -3.43
N ILE A 749 22.31 -22.89 -2.36
CA ILE A 749 21.59 -21.84 -1.61
C ILE A 749 22.56 -20.84 -0.98
N LYS A 750 23.68 -21.31 -0.39
CA LYS A 750 24.71 -20.44 0.18
C LYS A 750 25.35 -19.55 -0.87
N GLN A 751 25.73 -20.13 -2.00
CA GLN A 751 26.31 -19.39 -3.11
C GLN A 751 25.31 -18.35 -3.63
N PHE A 752 24.06 -18.76 -3.87
CA PHE A 752 22.99 -17.84 -4.25
C PHE A 752 22.82 -16.69 -3.25
N CYS A 753 22.77 -16.98 -1.94
CA CYS A 753 22.66 -15.95 -0.91
C CYS A 753 23.86 -14.99 -0.86
N LEU A 754 25.06 -15.43 -1.27
CA LEU A 754 26.24 -14.58 -1.39
C LEU A 754 26.12 -13.67 -2.62
N ASP A 755 25.81 -14.25 -3.78
CA ASP A 755 25.74 -13.55 -5.07
C ASP A 755 24.59 -12.54 -5.10
N ARG A 756 23.45 -12.90 -4.47
CA ARG A 756 22.27 -12.03 -4.31
C ARG A 756 22.59 -10.71 -3.63
N ARG A 757 23.64 -10.63 -2.80
CA ARG A 757 24.06 -9.38 -2.12
C ARG A 757 24.46 -8.28 -3.09
N SER A 758 24.92 -8.63 -4.28
CA SER A 758 25.30 -7.67 -5.33
C SER A 758 24.09 -7.06 -6.04
N HIS A 759 22.92 -7.70 -5.95
CA HIS A 759 21.74 -7.35 -6.75
C HIS A 759 20.43 -7.22 -5.95
N PRO A 760 20.40 -6.70 -4.72
CA PRO A 760 19.34 -6.92 -3.72
C PRO A 760 17.90 -6.63 -4.19
N ASP A 761 17.72 -5.73 -5.15
CA ASP A 761 16.39 -5.30 -5.61
C ASP A 761 15.88 -6.02 -6.87
N GLY A 762 16.73 -6.79 -7.58
CA GLY A 762 16.34 -7.44 -8.84
C GLY A 762 15.59 -8.77 -8.66
N ARG A 763 14.69 -9.09 -9.59
CA ARG A 763 13.91 -10.34 -9.56
C ARG A 763 14.77 -11.55 -9.89
N VAL A 764 14.34 -12.72 -9.42
CA VAL A 764 15.07 -13.98 -9.57
C VAL A 764 14.22 -14.99 -10.31
N ALA A 765 14.67 -15.44 -11.48
CA ALA A 765 14.06 -16.57 -12.16
C ALA A 765 14.68 -17.87 -11.68
N VAL A 766 13.85 -18.81 -11.23
CA VAL A 766 14.24 -20.16 -10.80
C VAL A 766 13.71 -21.16 -11.82
N LEU A 767 14.64 -21.81 -12.51
CA LEU A 767 14.38 -22.78 -13.56
C LEU A 767 14.58 -24.21 -13.10
N SER A 768 13.64 -25.05 -13.49
CA SER A 768 13.79 -26.50 -13.50
C SER A 768 13.06 -27.07 -14.71
N LYS A 769 13.17 -28.38 -14.96
CA LYS A 769 12.49 -29.06 -16.07
C LYS A 769 11.05 -28.60 -16.31
N ASP A 770 10.22 -28.51 -15.27
CA ASP A 770 8.80 -28.17 -15.37
C ASP A 770 8.39 -26.95 -14.53
N GLY A 771 9.35 -26.33 -13.83
CA GLY A 771 9.09 -25.21 -12.91
C GLY A 771 8.39 -25.65 -11.62
N ALA A 772 8.25 -26.95 -11.35
CA ALA A 772 7.71 -27.46 -10.10
C ALA A 772 8.78 -28.21 -9.32
N VAL A 773 9.28 -29.31 -9.90
CA VAL A 773 10.29 -30.17 -9.27
C VAL A 773 11.59 -29.38 -9.13
N GLY A 774 12.23 -29.43 -7.97
CA GLY A 774 13.42 -28.64 -7.68
C GLY A 774 13.12 -27.16 -7.40
N CYS A 775 12.37 -26.45 -8.27
CA CYS A 775 12.00 -25.06 -8.02
C CYS A 775 11.24 -24.91 -6.70
N GLY A 776 10.29 -25.83 -6.42
CA GLY A 776 9.59 -25.87 -5.15
C GLY A 776 10.53 -26.03 -3.95
N VAL A 777 11.50 -26.94 -4.06
CA VAL A 777 12.50 -27.21 -3.02
C VAL A 777 13.39 -25.98 -2.78
N PHE A 778 13.94 -25.40 -3.85
CA PHE A 778 14.78 -24.19 -3.76
C PHE A 778 14.02 -23.03 -3.10
N CYS A 779 12.81 -22.73 -3.59
CA CYS A 779 11.99 -21.65 -3.03
C CYS A 779 11.62 -21.90 -1.56
N ALA A 780 11.31 -23.15 -1.18
CA ALA A 780 10.99 -23.48 0.20
C ALA A 780 12.19 -23.30 1.13
N VAL A 781 13.37 -23.81 0.74
CA VAL A 781 14.59 -23.69 1.54
C VAL A 781 15.05 -22.23 1.63
N TYR A 782 15.00 -21.48 0.53
CA TYR A 782 15.34 -20.05 0.54
C TYR A 782 14.43 -19.25 1.48
N ASN A 783 13.12 -19.47 1.42
CA ASN A 783 12.17 -18.83 2.32
C ASN A 783 12.39 -19.21 3.79
N ALA A 784 12.71 -20.48 4.06
CA ALA A 784 13.02 -20.96 5.39
C ALA A 784 14.29 -20.31 5.96
N VAL A 785 15.35 -20.22 5.15
CA VAL A 785 16.60 -19.56 5.53
C VAL A 785 16.37 -18.09 5.84
N GLN A 786 15.63 -17.37 4.98
CA GLN A 786 15.27 -15.97 5.23
C GLN A 786 14.45 -15.82 6.52
N GLN A 787 13.46 -16.69 6.74
CA GLN A 787 12.63 -16.67 7.95
C GLN A 787 13.47 -16.88 9.22
N ILE A 788 14.38 -17.86 9.22
CA ILE A 788 15.23 -18.14 10.37
C ILE A 788 16.21 -17.01 10.65
N GLN A 789 16.78 -16.41 9.60
CA GLN A 789 17.68 -15.27 9.75
C GLN A 789 16.96 -14.04 10.31
N GLN A 790 15.71 -13.80 9.90
CA GLN A 790 14.95 -12.62 10.31
C GLN A 790 14.23 -12.78 11.66
N ASP A 791 13.64 -13.95 11.93
CA ASP A 791 12.76 -14.20 13.07
C ASP A 791 13.32 -15.22 14.09
N ALA A 792 14.44 -15.88 13.80
CA ALA A 792 15.02 -16.96 14.63
C ALA A 792 14.10 -18.18 14.83
N GLU A 793 13.13 -18.36 13.94
CA GLU A 793 12.18 -19.48 13.90
C GLU A 793 11.78 -19.78 12.46
N VAL A 794 11.08 -20.89 12.21
CA VAL A 794 10.60 -21.29 10.89
C VAL A 794 9.26 -22.00 10.96
N ASP A 795 8.43 -21.81 9.94
CA ASP A 795 7.23 -22.64 9.69
C ASP A 795 7.34 -23.24 8.28
N MET A 796 8.06 -24.36 8.17
CA MET A 796 8.28 -25.08 6.91
C MET A 796 6.96 -25.46 6.24
N PHE A 797 5.97 -25.87 7.03
CA PHE A 797 4.67 -26.29 6.53
C PHE A 797 3.95 -25.13 5.82
N THR A 798 3.87 -23.96 6.47
CA THR A 798 3.21 -22.79 5.91
C THR A 798 3.94 -22.28 4.67
N ILE A 799 5.28 -22.29 4.66
CA ILE A 799 6.09 -21.96 3.47
C ILE A 799 5.69 -22.85 2.29
N VAL A 800 5.71 -24.19 2.46
CA VAL A 800 5.39 -25.12 1.38
C VAL A 800 3.94 -24.96 0.93
N ARG A 801 3.01 -24.75 1.86
CA ARG A 801 1.59 -24.50 1.53
C ARG A 801 1.41 -23.24 0.68
N GLN A 802 2.11 -22.15 0.99
CA GLN A 802 2.05 -20.90 0.19
C GLN A 802 2.57 -21.10 -1.25
N LEU A 803 3.57 -21.96 -1.43
CA LEU A 803 4.07 -22.37 -2.74
C LEU A 803 3.03 -23.22 -3.50
N GLN A 804 2.43 -24.21 -2.83
CA GLN A 804 1.41 -25.09 -3.41
C GLN A 804 0.11 -24.36 -3.75
N VAL A 805 -0.18 -23.21 -3.10
CA VAL A 805 -1.26 -22.32 -3.53
C VAL A 805 -0.99 -21.74 -4.92
N ARG A 806 0.27 -21.52 -5.30
CA ARG A 806 0.62 -20.89 -6.59
C ARG A 806 0.83 -21.91 -7.70
N ARG A 807 1.50 -23.01 -7.38
CA ARG A 807 1.73 -24.15 -8.28
C ARG A 807 1.57 -25.44 -7.46
N PRO A 808 0.40 -26.11 -7.51
CA PRO A 808 0.09 -27.29 -6.70
C PRO A 808 1.06 -28.47 -6.84
N GLU A 809 1.82 -28.50 -7.93
CA GLU A 809 2.83 -29.50 -8.24
C GLU A 809 4.16 -29.28 -7.52
N MET A 810 4.37 -28.14 -6.86
CA MET A 810 5.58 -27.91 -6.04
C MET A 810 5.62 -28.83 -4.82
N ILE A 811 6.77 -29.48 -4.62
CA ILE A 811 7.02 -30.41 -3.50
C ILE A 811 5.90 -31.46 -3.50
N SER A 812 5.92 -32.28 -4.54
CA SER A 812 4.88 -33.26 -4.86
C SER A 812 5.15 -34.64 -4.27
N THR A 813 6.34 -34.85 -3.71
CA THR A 813 6.72 -36.10 -3.04
C THR A 813 7.27 -35.84 -1.63
N VAL A 814 7.19 -36.87 -0.78
CA VAL A 814 7.72 -36.80 0.59
C VAL A 814 9.24 -36.63 0.58
N GLU A 815 9.93 -37.17 -0.41
CA GLU A 815 11.39 -37.05 -0.56
C GLU A 815 11.81 -35.59 -0.83
N GLU A 816 11.04 -34.83 -1.62
CA GLU A 816 11.27 -33.39 -1.80
C GLU A 816 11.06 -32.63 -0.47
N TYR A 817 10.05 -33.01 0.31
CA TYR A 817 9.76 -32.40 1.60
C TYR A 817 10.86 -32.70 2.63
N GLU A 818 11.31 -33.96 2.73
CA GLU A 818 12.46 -34.36 3.55
C GLU A 818 13.74 -33.62 3.15
N LEU A 819 13.97 -33.43 1.84
CA LEU A 819 15.12 -32.68 1.33
C LEU A 819 15.08 -31.20 1.78
N CYS A 820 13.90 -30.59 1.87
CA CYS A 820 13.77 -29.23 2.39
C CYS A 820 14.24 -29.13 3.85
N TYR A 821 13.79 -30.05 4.71
CA TYR A 821 14.22 -30.08 6.12
C TYR A 821 15.71 -30.38 6.27
N ASP A 822 16.23 -31.35 5.51
CA ASP A 822 17.65 -31.70 5.48
C ASP A 822 18.52 -30.49 5.09
N ALA A 823 18.12 -29.76 4.04
CA ALA A 823 18.83 -28.59 3.57
C ALA A 823 18.83 -27.44 4.59
N VAL A 824 17.68 -27.16 5.22
CA VAL A 824 17.59 -26.13 6.27
C VAL A 824 18.42 -26.53 7.48
N HIS A 825 18.36 -27.80 7.92
CA HIS A 825 19.15 -28.28 9.04
C HIS A 825 20.65 -28.13 8.78
N GLN A 826 21.14 -28.59 7.62
CA GLN A 826 22.55 -28.47 7.25
C GLN A 826 23.00 -27.01 7.12
N PHE A 827 22.14 -26.12 6.60
CA PHE A 827 22.40 -24.68 6.58
C PHE A 827 22.66 -24.15 8.00
N LEU A 828 21.75 -24.42 8.94
CA LEU A 828 21.87 -23.96 10.32
C LEU A 828 23.06 -24.59 11.07
N ALA A 829 23.33 -25.87 10.83
CA ALA A 829 24.45 -26.59 11.43
C ALA A 829 25.80 -26.04 10.96
N SER A 830 25.87 -25.49 9.75
CA SER A 830 27.07 -24.85 9.25
C SER A 830 27.29 -23.43 9.80
N ASP A 831 26.21 -22.67 10.02
CA ASP A 831 26.30 -21.33 10.61
C ASP A 831 26.70 -21.35 12.09
N SER A 832 26.29 -22.39 12.85
CA SER A 832 26.64 -22.54 14.26
C SER A 832 28.13 -22.84 14.51
N VAL A 833 28.85 -23.34 13.50
CA VAL A 833 30.29 -23.57 13.57
C VAL A 833 31.08 -22.26 13.44
N TYR A 834 30.57 -21.26 12.72
CA TYR A 834 31.24 -19.97 12.53
C TYR A 834 30.93 -18.92 13.61
N ALA A 835 29.89 -19.13 14.43
CA ALA A 835 29.56 -18.24 15.54
C ALA A 835 30.38 -18.50 16.83
N ASN A 836 31.23 -19.52 16.83
CA ASN A 836 32.09 -19.92 17.96
C ASN A 836 33.60 -19.58 17.75
N THR A 837 33.90 -18.71 16.78
CA THR A 837 35.22 -18.07 16.58
C THR A 837 35.06 -16.57 16.62
#